data_AF-A0A1M6I7C6-F1
#
_entry.id   AF-A0A1M6I7C6-F1
#
_cell.length_a   1.000
_cell.length_b   1.000
_cell.length_c   1.000
_cell.angle_alpha   90.00
_cell.angle_beta   90.00
_cell.angle_gamma   90.00
#
_symmetry.space_group_name_H-M   'P 1'
#
loop_
_entity.id
_entity.type
_entity.pdbx_description
1 polymer ?
#
loop_
_entity_poly.entity_id
_entity_poly.type
_entity_poly.pdbx_seq_one_letter_code
_entity_poly.pdbx_strand_id
1 'polypeptide(L)'
;MIGSVKTELLKHLVVRVDSPDGKILGSGFYAAPGWVLTAAHVADGLSRVRLTPATGGEPIDAEVVARSDTREAEAPSGFWPFPDLAIIRFDQAREHPSAFVEAASPEGDSTCTAWGYARREKGQDPVGSPAKFEFVGFEGDGWLSLKSDAVRHGMSGAPLVCPARRAVVGVMSVTRDPDSSLGGWASPIEALTGALPGVPEALVVEGRKLLEASRAEAVRHRMAWHGVIPIQDAENVLERSWGTYRGGGHPDPADLLLAEYRVVPYLFRDDDLNTLEAWCQAPEPIKVGLAAGVGGGGKTRLAVELCHRMVETHGWVVVGEISRFGEGGQRGLSDIYTSLRQISLPRLIVLDYAEDRVPSEVAALIGQLRSGATDVAPVRLMLLTRDAERPRHVSLIDSIKDDATVSVKQIIQDLERSDAAEKGLSLDERNRLYRCAVERFASAWGAEPPDGSPALSSPDQAEPLGVLFTALDAVLSSSEAAGMGVGSSWGRDPAERILRHEEKCWRMGAPDETADVLRRCIAVATLAGARDAAEADQLLECLPELARDENRGRRRSLIGWLSRLYKGVGVLNPLRPDRLGEALVIHTLVDEPDDEVIETILRSGSPSQCARTVTVLTRCSARAGLARQVLVALLSKLHMHLTLKAEVCAHGSRDREGDYTLASALVTALNGGLSEDLTRREPDNTGYQRDVSVSL
;
A
#
# COMPACT_ATOMS: atom_id res chain seq x y z
N MET A 1 -8.98 14.71 -0.55
CA MET A 1 -7.64 14.62 0.09
C MET A 1 -6.58 15.22 -0.83
N ILE A 2 -6.70 16.49 -1.21
CA ILE A 2 -5.76 17.12 -2.14
C ILE A 2 -5.15 18.30 -1.39
N GLY A 3 -3.83 18.30 -1.23
CA GLY A 3 -3.15 19.40 -0.55
C GLY A 3 -3.11 20.66 -1.42
N SER A 4 -2.97 21.81 -0.77
CA SER A 4 -2.78 23.08 -1.47
C SER A 4 -1.48 23.09 -2.26
N VAL A 5 -1.50 23.70 -3.45
CA VAL A 5 -0.31 23.90 -4.28
C VAL A 5 0.78 24.67 -3.51
N LYS A 6 1.98 24.10 -3.42
CA LYS A 6 3.16 24.75 -2.83
C LYS A 6 3.75 25.74 -3.84
N THR A 7 3.34 27.00 -3.74
CA THR A 7 3.78 28.09 -4.64
C THR A 7 5.30 28.30 -4.63
N GLU A 8 5.97 28.01 -3.50
CA GLU A 8 7.43 28.05 -3.38
C GLU A 8 8.16 27.04 -4.28
N LEU A 9 7.50 25.92 -4.62
CA LEU A 9 8.04 24.94 -5.57
C LEU A 9 7.56 25.25 -6.99
N LEU A 10 6.31 25.68 -7.14
CA LEU A 10 5.74 26.06 -8.44
C LEU A 10 6.55 27.17 -9.12
N LYS A 11 7.03 28.17 -8.36
CA LYS A 11 7.82 29.27 -8.92
C LYS A 11 9.07 28.80 -9.68
N HIS A 12 9.69 27.70 -9.26
CA HIS A 12 10.90 27.17 -9.89
C HIS A 12 10.64 26.58 -11.29
N LEU A 13 9.38 26.34 -11.64
CA LEU A 13 8.94 25.83 -12.94
C LEU A 13 8.63 26.95 -13.94
N VAL A 14 8.54 28.19 -13.46
CA VAL A 14 8.08 29.35 -14.25
C VAL A 14 9.27 30.21 -14.66
N VAL A 15 9.22 30.67 -15.91
CA VAL A 15 10.19 31.58 -16.52
C VAL A 15 9.55 32.91 -16.85
N ARG A 16 10.35 33.97 -16.78
CA ARG A 16 10.00 35.26 -17.36
C ARG A 16 10.39 35.23 -18.82
N VAL A 17 9.48 35.64 -19.70
CA VAL A 17 9.73 35.72 -21.15
C VAL A 17 10.05 37.16 -21.48
N ASP A 18 11.26 37.38 -21.95
CA ASP A 18 11.82 38.67 -22.33
C ASP A 18 12.07 38.69 -23.84
N SER A 19 11.99 39.86 -24.47
CA SER A 19 12.35 40.03 -25.86
C SER A 19 13.88 39.96 -26.07
N PRO A 20 14.36 39.82 -27.31
CA PRO A 20 15.79 39.88 -27.61
C PRO A 20 16.48 41.18 -27.16
N ASP A 21 15.76 42.30 -27.05
CA ASP A 21 16.24 43.58 -26.50
C ASP A 21 16.08 43.71 -24.96
N GLY A 22 15.51 42.71 -24.29
CA GLY A 22 15.44 42.63 -22.82
C GLY A 22 14.19 43.25 -22.22
N LYS A 23 13.18 43.56 -23.05
CA LYS A 23 11.87 44.03 -22.59
C LYS A 23 11.05 42.83 -22.10
N ILE A 24 10.47 42.96 -20.92
CA ILE A 24 9.62 41.93 -20.33
C ILE A 24 8.31 41.82 -21.12
N LEU A 25 8.02 40.62 -21.61
CA LEU A 25 6.83 40.33 -22.43
C LEU A 25 5.74 39.63 -21.60
N GLY A 26 6.12 38.68 -20.75
CA GLY A 26 5.16 37.91 -19.97
C GLY A 26 5.79 36.78 -19.17
N SER A 27 5.00 35.74 -18.91
CA SER A 27 5.41 34.52 -18.23
C SER A 27 5.41 33.33 -19.19
N GLY A 28 6.15 32.30 -18.86
CA GLY A 28 6.04 30.97 -19.46
C GLY A 28 6.42 29.94 -18.40
N PHE A 29 6.37 28.66 -18.73
CA PHE A 29 6.84 27.62 -17.81
C PHE A 29 7.50 26.47 -18.57
N TYR A 30 8.45 25.82 -17.91
CA TYR A 30 9.09 24.62 -18.42
C TYR A 30 8.06 23.49 -18.44
N ALA A 31 7.57 23.11 -19.61
CA ALA A 31 6.57 22.05 -19.76
C ALA A 31 7.21 20.67 -19.98
N ALA A 32 8.43 20.65 -20.51
CA ALA A 32 9.25 19.47 -20.69
C ALA A 32 10.73 19.88 -20.85
N PRO A 33 11.69 18.94 -20.79
CA PRO A 33 13.11 19.19 -21.02
C PRO A 33 13.36 19.93 -22.35
N GLY A 34 13.73 21.23 -22.29
CA GLY A 34 14.01 22.07 -23.47
C GLY A 34 12.78 22.71 -24.10
N TRP A 35 11.62 22.64 -23.43
CA TRP A 35 10.34 23.16 -23.91
C TRP A 35 9.73 24.13 -22.90
N VAL A 36 9.34 25.30 -23.39
CA VAL A 36 8.53 26.27 -22.64
C VAL A 36 7.19 26.47 -23.35
N LEU A 37 6.12 26.48 -22.57
CA LEU A 37 4.80 26.89 -23.02
C LEU A 37 4.48 28.29 -22.50
N THR A 38 3.86 29.11 -23.34
CA THR A 38 3.43 30.48 -23.03
C THR A 38 2.17 30.84 -23.84
N ALA A 39 1.62 32.03 -23.61
CA ALA A 39 0.59 32.60 -24.47
C ALA A 39 1.18 33.12 -25.79
N ALA A 40 0.45 33.04 -26.89
CA ALA A 40 0.96 33.42 -28.22
C ALA A 40 1.26 34.91 -28.32
N HIS A 41 0.39 35.75 -27.76
CA HIS A 41 0.58 37.21 -27.75
C HIS A 41 1.83 37.65 -26.96
N VAL A 42 2.34 36.83 -26.04
CA VAL A 42 3.61 37.12 -25.33
C VAL A 42 4.78 37.07 -26.29
N ALA A 43 4.73 36.24 -27.33
CA ALA A 43 5.78 36.11 -28.34
C ALA A 43 5.36 36.71 -29.69
N ASP A 44 4.47 37.71 -29.69
CA ASP A 44 3.92 38.29 -30.91
C ASP A 44 5.02 38.85 -31.82
N GLY A 45 4.97 38.47 -33.10
CA GLY A 45 5.94 38.90 -34.13
C GLY A 45 7.38 38.43 -33.93
N LEU A 46 7.70 37.72 -32.84
CA LEU A 46 9.07 37.30 -32.51
C LEU A 46 9.32 35.85 -32.93
N SER A 47 10.47 35.57 -33.54
CA SER A 47 10.97 34.20 -33.77
C SER A 47 11.92 33.73 -32.66
N ARG A 48 12.44 34.67 -31.85
CA ARG A 48 13.33 34.40 -30.72
C ARG A 48 12.96 35.22 -29.51
N VAL A 49 13.18 34.65 -28.34
CA VAL A 49 12.94 35.25 -27.03
C VAL A 49 14.07 34.89 -26.07
N ARG A 50 14.14 35.59 -24.94
CA ARG A 50 15.03 35.26 -23.82
C ARG A 50 14.22 34.75 -22.63
N LEU A 51 14.63 33.63 -22.06
CA LEU A 51 13.98 32.99 -20.92
C LEU A 51 14.80 33.25 -19.66
N THR A 52 14.21 33.91 -18.67
CA THR A 52 14.85 34.21 -17.39
C THR A 52 14.24 33.34 -16.28
N PRO A 53 14.98 32.40 -15.66
CA PRO A 53 14.46 31.54 -14.59
C PRO A 53 14.11 32.29 -13.31
N ALA A 54 13.09 31.85 -12.57
CA ALA A 54 12.72 32.43 -11.26
C ALA A 54 13.76 32.25 -10.16
N THR A 55 14.59 31.22 -10.29
CA THR A 55 15.67 30.88 -9.36
C THR A 55 16.91 31.78 -9.52
N GLY A 56 16.91 32.68 -10.51
CA GLY A 56 18.09 33.41 -10.93
C GLY A 56 18.95 32.61 -11.91
N GLY A 57 19.84 33.31 -12.61
CA GLY A 57 20.70 32.74 -13.65
C GLY A 57 20.79 33.65 -14.87
N GLU A 58 21.65 33.28 -15.82
CA GLU A 58 21.75 33.98 -17.10
C GLU A 58 20.52 33.68 -17.97
N PRO A 59 19.95 34.68 -18.66
CA PRO A 59 18.87 34.47 -19.62
C PRO A 59 19.28 33.49 -20.72
N ILE A 60 18.34 32.63 -21.12
CA ILE A 60 18.55 31.60 -22.14
C ILE A 60 17.92 32.09 -23.45
N ASP A 61 18.71 32.14 -24.52
CA ASP A 61 18.19 32.39 -25.87
C ASP A 61 17.37 31.19 -26.34
N ALA A 62 16.17 31.45 -26.83
CA ALA A 62 15.20 30.43 -27.22
C ALA A 62 14.45 30.80 -28.50
N GLU A 63 13.95 29.78 -29.21
CA GLU A 63 13.25 29.89 -30.48
C GLU A 63 11.76 29.61 -30.31
N VAL A 64 10.91 30.42 -30.95
CA VAL A 64 9.47 30.19 -31.01
C VAL A 64 9.18 29.25 -32.18
N VAL A 65 8.87 27.99 -31.88
CA VAL A 65 8.75 26.93 -32.91
C VAL A 65 7.32 26.75 -33.43
N ALA A 66 6.32 27.11 -32.63
CA ALA A 66 4.91 27.10 -33.04
C ALA A 66 4.11 28.10 -32.21
N ARG A 67 3.06 28.69 -32.79
CA ARG A 67 2.14 29.59 -32.10
C ARG A 67 0.77 29.67 -32.78
N SER A 68 -0.23 30.17 -32.05
CA SER A 68 -1.50 30.63 -32.61
C SER A 68 -1.30 31.77 -33.61
N ASP A 69 -2.28 31.95 -34.50
CA ASP A 69 -2.27 33.01 -35.50
C ASP A 69 -2.16 34.40 -34.87
N THR A 70 -1.55 35.33 -35.59
CA THR A 70 -1.45 36.73 -35.15
C THR A 70 -2.80 37.41 -35.20
N ARG A 71 -3.09 38.25 -34.21
CA ARG A 71 -4.30 39.08 -34.22
C ARG A 71 -4.23 40.12 -35.34
N GLU A 72 -5.30 40.23 -36.12
CA GLU A 72 -5.46 41.32 -37.09
C GLU A 72 -5.67 42.66 -36.37
N ALA A 73 -4.99 43.71 -36.83
CA ALA A 73 -5.01 45.03 -36.19
C ALA A 73 -6.42 45.63 -36.06
N GLU A 74 -7.34 45.27 -36.97
CA GLU A 74 -8.72 45.76 -37.02
C GLU A 74 -9.72 44.85 -36.30
N ALA A 75 -9.27 43.75 -35.69
CA ALA A 75 -10.16 42.78 -35.05
C ALA A 75 -10.92 43.42 -33.86
N PRO A 76 -12.26 43.27 -33.79
CA PRO A 76 -13.10 43.91 -32.77
C PRO A 76 -12.96 43.28 -31.37
N SER A 77 -12.31 42.13 -31.27
CA SER A 77 -12.10 41.40 -30.00
C SER A 77 -10.73 41.70 -29.40
N GLY A 78 -10.68 41.84 -28.07
CA GLY A 78 -9.43 41.93 -27.31
C GLY A 78 -8.66 40.60 -27.23
N PHE A 79 -9.29 39.48 -27.60
CA PHE A 79 -8.69 38.15 -27.56
C PHE A 79 -7.73 37.94 -28.72
N TRP A 80 -6.63 37.25 -28.42
CA TRP A 80 -5.79 36.66 -29.46
C TRP A 80 -6.52 35.49 -30.13
N PRO A 81 -6.26 35.18 -31.42
CA PRO A 81 -6.81 33.99 -32.05
C PRO A 81 -6.62 32.73 -31.19
N PHE A 82 -7.70 31.97 -31.03
CA PHE A 82 -7.71 30.74 -30.24
C PHE A 82 -6.64 29.76 -30.76
N PRO A 83 -5.93 29.01 -29.89
CA PRO A 83 -6.01 29.02 -28.43
C PRO A 83 -5.12 30.05 -27.73
N ASP A 84 -4.50 31.02 -28.42
CA ASP A 84 -3.47 31.91 -27.84
C ASP A 84 -2.31 31.14 -27.15
N LEU A 85 -1.76 30.12 -27.79
CA LEU A 85 -0.63 29.36 -27.25
C LEU A 85 0.60 29.50 -28.14
N ALA A 86 1.79 29.55 -27.52
CA ALA A 86 3.06 29.44 -28.21
C ALA A 86 4.00 28.46 -27.51
N ILE A 87 4.73 27.70 -28.32
CA ILE A 87 5.72 26.72 -27.91
C ILE A 87 7.11 27.27 -28.23
N ILE A 88 7.96 27.31 -27.20
CA ILE A 88 9.32 27.80 -27.27
C ILE A 88 10.28 26.63 -27.02
N ARG A 89 11.36 26.55 -27.79
CA ARG A 89 12.44 25.58 -27.63
C ARG A 89 13.78 26.24 -27.38
N PHE A 90 14.61 25.59 -26.59
CA PHE A 90 15.97 26.02 -26.31
C PHE A 90 16.90 24.82 -26.18
N ASP A 91 18.20 25.07 -26.27
CA ASP A 91 19.21 24.02 -26.10
C ASP A 91 19.32 23.58 -24.64
N GLN A 92 19.26 22.28 -24.40
CA GLN A 92 19.25 21.67 -23.09
C GLN A 92 20.64 21.53 -22.47
N ALA A 93 21.38 22.63 -22.38
CA ALA A 93 22.69 22.61 -21.73
C ALA A 93 22.61 22.56 -20.19
N ARG A 94 21.44 22.84 -19.60
CA ARG A 94 21.21 22.86 -18.15
C ARG A 94 19.95 22.07 -17.80
N GLU A 95 20.05 21.24 -16.76
CA GLU A 95 18.87 20.61 -16.15
C GLU A 95 17.96 21.67 -15.54
N HIS A 96 16.65 21.52 -15.74
CA HIS A 96 15.63 22.37 -15.18
C HIS A 96 14.42 21.52 -14.80
N PRO A 97 13.70 21.87 -13.72
CA PRO A 97 12.49 21.16 -13.37
C PRO A 97 11.40 21.48 -14.41
N SER A 98 10.53 20.51 -14.68
CA SER A 98 9.43 20.66 -15.64
C SER A 98 8.09 20.41 -14.96
N ALA A 99 7.07 21.19 -15.35
CA ALA A 99 5.70 20.97 -14.93
C ALA A 99 5.07 19.86 -15.78
N PHE A 100 4.33 18.95 -15.15
CA PHE A 100 3.54 17.98 -15.89
C PHE A 100 2.32 18.67 -16.50
N VAL A 101 2.21 18.64 -17.83
CA VAL A 101 1.04 19.14 -18.57
C VAL A 101 0.13 17.99 -18.98
N GLU A 102 -1.17 18.20 -18.85
CA GLU A 102 -2.17 17.20 -19.25
C GLU A 102 -3.34 17.87 -19.98
N ALA A 103 -3.75 17.27 -21.09
CA ALA A 103 -4.98 17.61 -21.78
C ALA A 103 -6.18 17.07 -20.99
N ALA A 104 -6.52 17.74 -19.89
CA ALA A 104 -7.59 17.36 -18.99
C ALA A 104 -8.47 18.57 -18.62
N SER A 105 -9.74 18.30 -18.34
CA SER A 105 -10.67 19.32 -17.86
C SER A 105 -10.45 19.63 -16.36
N PRO A 106 -10.43 20.91 -15.95
CA PRO A 106 -10.43 21.30 -14.53
C PRO A 106 -11.77 21.05 -13.82
N GLU A 107 -12.78 20.48 -14.50
CA GLU A 107 -14.05 20.09 -13.87
C GLU A 107 -13.85 19.19 -12.64
N GLY A 108 -14.61 19.49 -11.59
CA GLY A 108 -14.54 18.79 -10.30
C GLY A 108 -13.50 19.37 -9.33
N ASP A 109 -12.71 20.35 -9.72
CA ASP A 109 -11.82 21.09 -8.82
C ASP A 109 -12.50 22.32 -8.21
N SER A 110 -12.10 22.65 -6.98
CA SER A 110 -12.57 23.84 -6.28
C SER A 110 -11.63 25.04 -6.44
N THR A 111 -10.33 24.84 -6.72
CA THR A 111 -9.39 25.96 -6.88
C THR A 111 -8.13 25.58 -7.66
N CYS A 112 -7.94 26.21 -8.82
CA CYS A 112 -6.69 26.16 -9.57
C CYS A 112 -5.70 27.23 -9.07
N THR A 113 -4.40 26.98 -9.22
CA THR A 113 -3.32 27.91 -8.82
C THR A 113 -2.44 28.25 -10.00
N ALA A 114 -2.09 29.52 -10.14
CA ALA A 114 -1.09 30.00 -11.10
C ALA A 114 0.04 30.74 -10.38
N TRP A 115 1.18 30.84 -11.05
CA TRP A 115 2.29 31.69 -10.61
C TRP A 115 2.94 32.32 -11.85
N GLY A 116 3.13 33.65 -11.84
CA GLY A 116 3.70 34.36 -12.98
C GLY A 116 4.24 35.75 -12.63
N TYR A 117 4.93 36.37 -13.58
CA TYR A 117 5.63 37.67 -13.47
C TYR A 117 4.70 38.86 -13.66
N ALA A 118 3.61 38.90 -12.89
CA ALA A 118 2.74 40.07 -12.83
C ALA A 118 3.50 41.30 -12.32
N ARG A 119 3.24 42.47 -12.93
CA ARG A 119 3.79 43.75 -12.46
C ARG A 119 3.22 44.09 -11.07
N ARG A 120 4.12 44.39 -10.12
CA ARG A 120 3.77 44.81 -8.75
C ARG A 120 3.82 46.33 -8.59
N GLU A 121 4.88 46.96 -9.09
CA GLU A 121 5.11 48.41 -9.00
C GLU A 121 5.57 48.97 -10.35
N LYS A 122 5.20 50.21 -10.65
CA LYS A 122 5.55 50.86 -11.92
C LYS A 122 7.06 51.18 -11.93
N GLY A 123 7.76 50.72 -12.98
CA GLY A 123 9.20 50.97 -13.16
C GLY A 123 10.11 50.01 -12.39
N GLN A 124 9.55 48.99 -11.74
CA GLN A 124 10.32 47.91 -11.11
C GLN A 124 10.14 46.61 -11.90
N ASP A 125 11.17 45.78 -11.90
CA ASP A 125 11.08 44.44 -12.47
C ASP A 125 10.08 43.59 -11.67
N PRO A 126 9.17 42.86 -12.33
CA PRO A 126 8.27 41.94 -11.68
C PRO A 126 9.07 40.81 -11.02
N VAL A 127 8.78 40.56 -9.76
CA VAL A 127 9.41 39.50 -8.95
C VAL A 127 8.62 38.18 -8.95
N GLY A 128 7.51 38.14 -9.67
CA GLY A 128 6.58 37.01 -9.66
C GLY A 128 5.52 37.11 -8.57
N SER A 129 4.36 36.50 -8.79
CA SER A 129 3.24 36.48 -7.84
C SER A 129 2.36 35.24 -8.06
N PRO A 130 1.88 34.60 -6.98
CA PRO A 130 0.87 33.56 -7.08
C PRO A 130 -0.52 34.19 -7.35
N ALA A 131 -1.42 33.41 -7.93
CA ALA A 131 -2.85 33.70 -8.03
C ALA A 131 -3.67 32.41 -7.91
N LYS A 132 -4.91 32.55 -7.42
CA LYS A 132 -5.87 31.45 -7.29
C LYS A 132 -7.14 31.74 -8.06
N PHE A 133 -7.60 30.73 -8.78
CA PHE A 133 -8.75 30.82 -9.66
C PHE A 133 -9.75 29.70 -9.36
N GLU A 134 -11.03 30.03 -9.42
CA GLU A 134 -12.10 29.03 -9.46
C GLU A 134 -12.51 28.81 -10.92
N PHE A 135 -12.54 27.55 -11.35
CA PHE A 135 -13.04 27.20 -12.68
C PHE A 135 -14.56 27.32 -12.72
N VAL A 136 -15.09 28.07 -13.70
CA VAL A 136 -16.52 28.31 -13.88
C VAL A 136 -17.11 27.36 -14.92
N GLY A 137 -16.38 27.11 -16.00
CA GLY A 137 -16.85 26.30 -17.12
C GLY A 137 -16.08 26.60 -18.40
N PHE A 138 -16.46 25.91 -19.48
CA PHE A 138 -15.97 26.19 -20.82
C PHE A 138 -16.83 27.26 -21.48
N GLU A 139 -16.19 28.23 -22.12
CA GLU A 139 -16.86 29.13 -23.05
C GLU A 139 -17.25 28.36 -24.33
N GLY A 140 -18.23 28.86 -25.08
CA GLY A 140 -18.71 28.19 -26.30
C GLY A 140 -17.67 28.04 -27.42
N ASP A 141 -16.56 28.77 -27.33
CA ASP A 141 -15.40 28.76 -28.21
C ASP A 141 -14.19 28.03 -27.60
N GLY A 142 -14.36 27.35 -26.46
CA GLY A 142 -13.39 26.44 -25.87
C GLY A 142 -12.46 27.03 -24.81
N TRP A 143 -12.54 28.33 -24.51
CA TRP A 143 -11.75 28.94 -23.43
C TRP A 143 -12.16 28.42 -22.05
N LEU A 144 -11.19 28.32 -21.14
CA LEU A 144 -11.47 28.06 -19.73
C LEU A 144 -11.86 29.37 -19.04
N SER A 145 -13.09 29.42 -18.51
CA SER A 145 -13.61 30.59 -17.82
C SER A 145 -13.27 30.52 -16.32
N LEU A 146 -12.61 31.56 -15.79
CA LEU A 146 -12.11 31.61 -14.42
C LEU A 146 -12.69 32.81 -13.66
N LYS A 147 -12.91 32.66 -12.34
CA LYS A 147 -13.25 33.75 -11.41
C LYS A 147 -12.26 33.79 -10.22
N SER A 148 -12.44 34.77 -9.33
CA SER A 148 -11.61 35.07 -8.15
C SER A 148 -10.45 36.04 -8.44
N ASP A 149 -9.17 35.67 -8.30
CA ASP A 149 -8.08 36.66 -8.43
C ASP A 149 -8.05 37.34 -9.82
N ALA A 150 -7.51 38.56 -9.87
CA ALA A 150 -7.29 39.26 -11.15
C ALA A 150 -6.11 38.67 -11.92
N VAL A 151 -6.25 38.49 -13.25
CA VAL A 151 -5.12 38.13 -14.12
C VAL A 151 -4.31 39.41 -14.42
N ARG A 152 -3.41 39.79 -13.52
CA ARG A 152 -2.64 41.04 -13.65
C ARG A 152 -1.68 40.98 -14.85
N HIS A 153 -1.43 42.12 -15.49
CA HIS A 153 -0.46 42.24 -16.58
C HIS A 153 0.90 41.63 -16.21
N GLY A 154 1.37 40.70 -17.05
CA GLY A 154 2.58 39.90 -16.83
C GLY A 154 2.30 38.46 -16.36
N MET A 155 1.05 38.13 -15.99
CA MET A 155 0.62 36.76 -15.68
C MET A 155 0.27 35.94 -16.94
N SER A 156 0.06 36.58 -18.08
CA SER A 156 -0.17 35.89 -19.35
C SER A 156 1.00 34.96 -19.68
N GLY A 157 0.66 33.73 -20.06
CA GLY A 157 1.58 32.61 -20.26
C GLY A 157 1.91 31.81 -18.98
N ALA A 158 1.42 32.20 -17.81
CA ALA A 158 1.61 31.42 -16.58
C ALA A 158 0.84 30.08 -16.60
N PRO A 159 1.36 29.03 -15.94
CA PRO A 159 0.68 27.74 -15.85
C PRO A 159 -0.56 27.83 -14.94
N LEU A 160 -1.67 27.22 -15.36
CA LEU A 160 -2.84 26.98 -14.53
C LEU A 160 -2.79 25.54 -13.99
N VAL A 161 -2.34 25.37 -12.76
CA VAL A 161 -2.25 24.08 -12.07
C VAL A 161 -3.61 23.72 -11.49
N CYS A 162 -4.11 22.52 -11.85
CA CYS A 162 -5.33 21.94 -11.30
C CYS A 162 -4.97 20.84 -10.29
N PRO A 163 -5.14 21.07 -8.98
CA PRO A 163 -4.90 20.07 -7.94
C PRO A 163 -5.63 18.73 -8.14
N ALA A 164 -6.87 18.74 -8.63
CA ALA A 164 -7.67 17.55 -8.91
C ALA A 164 -7.03 16.65 -9.98
N ARG A 165 -6.50 17.26 -11.05
CA ARG A 165 -5.79 16.54 -12.12
C ARG A 165 -4.32 16.31 -11.80
N ARG A 166 -3.80 17.01 -10.79
CA ARG A 166 -2.37 17.05 -10.46
C ARG A 166 -1.52 17.38 -11.69
N ALA A 167 -1.98 18.32 -12.51
CA ALA A 167 -1.33 18.70 -13.75
C ALA A 167 -1.57 20.19 -14.03
N VAL A 168 -0.76 20.76 -14.92
CA VAL A 168 -1.09 22.00 -15.61
C VAL A 168 -2.09 21.68 -16.71
N VAL A 169 -3.28 22.27 -16.63
CA VAL A 169 -4.42 22.00 -17.54
C VAL A 169 -4.74 23.18 -18.44
N GLY A 170 -4.16 24.35 -18.16
CA GLY A 170 -4.30 25.53 -19.00
C GLY A 170 -3.14 26.52 -18.87
N VAL A 171 -3.17 27.52 -19.73
CA VAL A 171 -2.22 28.64 -19.76
C VAL A 171 -3.00 29.93 -19.60
N MET A 172 -2.60 30.77 -18.65
CA MET A 172 -3.26 32.06 -18.42
C MET A 172 -3.13 32.95 -19.65
N SER A 173 -4.22 33.57 -20.11
CA SER A 173 -4.21 34.38 -21.34
C SER A 173 -4.66 35.82 -21.06
N VAL A 174 -5.96 36.06 -20.90
CA VAL A 174 -6.56 37.41 -20.81
C VAL A 174 -7.28 37.61 -19.48
N THR A 175 -7.23 38.85 -18.95
CA THR A 175 -8.03 39.27 -17.79
C THR A 175 -9.43 39.71 -18.20
N ARG A 176 -10.44 39.42 -17.37
CA ARG A 176 -11.81 39.93 -17.59
C ARG A 176 -11.89 41.44 -17.45
N ASP A 177 -11.08 41.98 -16.55
CA ASP A 177 -10.94 43.40 -16.29
C ASP A 177 -9.53 43.64 -15.73
N PRO A 178 -8.71 44.54 -16.32
CA PRO A 178 -7.40 44.87 -15.78
C PRO A 178 -7.46 45.55 -14.41
N ASP A 179 -8.60 46.20 -14.09
CA ASP A 179 -8.76 47.06 -12.93
C ASP A 179 -9.59 46.41 -11.79
N SER A 180 -10.09 45.17 -11.98
CA SER A 180 -10.86 44.45 -10.96
C SER A 180 -10.58 42.94 -10.90
N SER A 181 -10.88 42.31 -9.76
CA SER A 181 -10.72 40.87 -9.51
C SER A 181 -11.93 40.06 -9.99
N LEU A 182 -12.25 40.15 -11.28
CA LEU A 182 -13.37 39.42 -11.89
C LEU A 182 -12.96 38.07 -12.49
N GLY A 183 -11.68 37.71 -12.38
CA GLY A 183 -11.08 36.52 -13.00
C GLY A 183 -10.53 36.78 -14.40
N GLY A 184 -10.55 35.76 -15.24
CA GLY A 184 -9.98 35.82 -16.59
C GLY A 184 -10.26 34.55 -17.38
N TRP A 185 -9.51 34.39 -18.46
CA TRP A 185 -9.57 33.20 -19.31
C TRP A 185 -8.20 32.54 -19.40
N ALA A 186 -8.24 31.21 -19.51
CA ALA A 186 -7.07 30.40 -19.78
C ALA A 186 -7.29 29.53 -21.02
N SER A 187 -6.22 29.37 -21.79
CA SER A 187 -6.16 28.49 -22.94
C SER A 187 -6.07 27.04 -22.47
N PRO A 188 -6.93 26.12 -22.93
CA PRO A 188 -6.85 24.72 -22.52
C PRO A 188 -5.64 24.02 -23.15
N ILE A 189 -4.93 23.20 -22.38
CA ILE A 189 -3.87 22.33 -22.91
C ILE A 189 -4.41 21.34 -23.95
N GLU A 190 -5.70 21.00 -23.86
CA GLU A 190 -6.40 20.15 -24.84
C GLU A 190 -6.29 20.66 -26.28
N ALA A 191 -6.13 21.97 -26.50
CA ALA A 191 -5.91 22.53 -27.83
C ALA A 191 -4.67 21.94 -28.52
N LEU A 192 -3.62 21.58 -27.76
CA LEU A 192 -2.38 20.99 -28.30
C LEU A 192 -2.58 19.57 -28.86
N THR A 193 -3.70 18.91 -28.56
CA THR A 193 -3.99 17.56 -29.07
C THR A 193 -4.55 17.57 -30.50
N GLY A 194 -5.12 18.70 -30.93
CA GLY A 194 -5.91 18.82 -32.15
C GLY A 194 -7.37 18.38 -32.01
N ALA A 195 -7.85 18.13 -30.78
CA ALA A 195 -9.26 17.80 -30.52
C ALA A 195 -10.19 19.01 -30.64
N LEU A 196 -9.66 20.22 -30.43
CA LEU A 196 -10.42 21.47 -30.51
C LEU A 196 -10.31 22.09 -31.92
N PRO A 197 -11.39 22.67 -32.46
CA PRO A 197 -11.38 23.31 -33.76
C PRO A 197 -10.57 24.62 -33.74
N GLY A 198 -10.11 25.05 -34.92
CA GLY A 198 -9.45 26.36 -35.08
C GLY A 198 -8.01 26.43 -34.57
N VAL A 199 -7.39 25.30 -34.21
CA VAL A 199 -5.99 25.26 -33.77
C VAL A 199 -5.06 25.09 -34.98
N PRO A 200 -4.01 25.92 -35.14
CA PRO A 200 -3.05 25.76 -36.23
C PRO A 200 -2.32 24.41 -36.23
N GLU A 201 -2.12 23.82 -37.41
CA GLU A 201 -1.52 22.48 -37.56
C GLU A 201 -0.11 22.40 -36.95
N ALA A 202 0.72 23.41 -37.17
CA ALA A 202 2.07 23.47 -36.61
C ALA A 202 2.06 23.42 -35.06
N LEU A 203 1.07 24.06 -34.43
CA LEU A 203 0.90 24.06 -32.99
C LEU A 203 0.45 22.69 -32.47
N VAL A 204 -0.40 21.98 -33.19
CA VAL A 204 -0.79 20.60 -32.86
C VAL A 204 0.39 19.64 -32.99
N VAL A 205 1.18 19.75 -34.06
CA VAL A 205 2.35 18.89 -34.31
C VAL A 205 3.40 19.03 -33.21
N GLU A 206 3.81 20.26 -32.90
CA GLU A 206 4.78 20.52 -31.82
C GLU A 206 4.15 20.28 -30.44
N GLY A 207 2.86 20.55 -30.27
CA GLY A 207 2.10 20.32 -29.05
C GLY A 207 2.08 18.85 -28.64
N ARG A 208 1.85 17.92 -29.58
CA ARG A 208 1.90 16.47 -29.29
C ARG A 208 3.28 16.02 -28.83
N LYS A 209 4.35 16.54 -29.42
CA LYS A 209 5.74 16.24 -29.00
C LYS A 209 6.01 16.74 -27.58
N LEU A 210 5.54 17.96 -27.27
CA LEU A 210 5.66 18.54 -25.94
C LEU A 210 4.89 17.72 -24.89
N LEU A 211 3.65 17.30 -25.19
CA LEU A 211 2.85 16.46 -24.29
C LEU A 211 3.51 15.11 -24.01
N GLU A 212 4.07 14.47 -25.03
CA GLU A 212 4.82 13.21 -24.88
C GLU A 212 6.09 13.40 -24.04
N ALA A 213 6.87 14.46 -24.31
CA ALA A 213 8.07 14.79 -23.55
C ALA A 213 7.76 15.14 -22.09
N SER A 214 6.67 15.89 -21.84
CA SER A 214 6.21 16.24 -20.49
C SER A 214 5.83 15.00 -19.69
N ARG A 215 5.11 14.07 -20.33
CA ARG A 215 4.71 12.79 -19.74
C ARG A 215 5.93 11.94 -19.39
N ALA A 216 6.88 11.79 -20.31
CA ALA A 216 8.11 11.05 -20.07
C ALA A 216 8.93 11.65 -18.91
N GLU A 217 9.01 12.97 -18.83
CA GLU A 217 9.70 13.68 -17.75
C GLU A 217 8.99 13.53 -16.41
N ALA A 218 7.66 13.67 -16.39
CA ALA A 218 6.85 13.46 -15.19
C ALA A 218 7.00 12.03 -14.66
N VAL A 219 7.15 11.03 -15.55
CA VAL A 219 7.42 9.63 -15.17
C VAL A 219 8.82 9.45 -14.56
N ARG A 220 9.84 10.14 -15.09
CA ARG A 220 11.21 10.07 -14.56
C ARG A 220 11.37 10.80 -13.23
N HIS A 221 10.74 11.96 -13.09
CA HIS A 221 10.90 12.85 -11.95
C HIS A 221 9.58 13.06 -11.19
N ARG A 222 8.80 11.99 -11.01
CA ARG A 222 7.47 12.00 -10.36
C ARG A 222 7.45 12.78 -9.05
N MET A 223 8.48 12.62 -8.22
CA MET A 223 8.54 13.27 -6.90
C MET A 223 8.74 14.77 -6.97
N ALA A 224 9.53 15.27 -7.93
CA ALA A 224 9.72 16.71 -8.09
C ALA A 224 8.38 17.39 -8.39
N TRP A 225 7.58 16.79 -9.29
CA TRP A 225 6.25 17.29 -9.61
C TRP A 225 5.25 17.08 -8.47
N HIS A 226 5.19 15.88 -7.87
CA HIS A 226 4.27 15.60 -6.78
C HIS A 226 4.54 16.44 -5.52
N GLY A 227 5.77 16.91 -5.31
CA GLY A 227 6.10 17.88 -4.27
C GLY A 227 5.36 19.20 -4.40
N VAL A 228 5.03 19.63 -5.63
CA VAL A 228 4.26 20.87 -5.91
C VAL A 228 2.82 20.75 -5.41
N ILE A 229 2.24 19.55 -5.47
CA ILE A 229 0.85 19.27 -5.09
C ILE A 229 0.88 18.11 -4.07
N PRO A 230 1.26 18.35 -2.80
CA PRO A 230 1.29 17.28 -1.82
C PRO A 230 -0.12 16.68 -1.63
N ILE A 231 -0.21 15.39 -1.33
CA ILE A 231 -1.46 14.81 -0.82
C ILE A 231 -1.43 14.98 0.70
N GLN A 232 -2.31 15.84 1.22
CA GLN A 232 -2.53 15.95 2.67
C GLN A 232 -2.99 14.60 3.19
N ASP A 233 -2.43 14.19 4.34
CA ASP A 233 -2.79 12.94 5.00
C ASP A 233 -2.53 11.68 4.17
N ALA A 234 -1.75 11.72 3.07
CA ALA A 234 -1.36 10.49 2.34
C ALA A 234 -0.75 9.43 3.26
N GLU A 235 -0.02 9.89 4.27
CA GLU A 235 0.60 9.08 5.32
C GLU A 235 -0.40 8.59 6.38
N ASN A 236 -1.53 9.26 6.54
CA ASN A 236 -2.60 8.95 7.51
C ASN A 236 -3.73 8.12 6.88
N VAL A 237 -3.87 8.14 5.56
CA VAL A 237 -4.86 7.35 4.82
C VAL A 237 -4.51 5.86 4.83
N LEU A 238 -3.24 5.53 5.05
CA LEU A 238 -2.71 4.19 4.92
C LEU A 238 -1.83 3.87 6.10
N GLU A 239 -2.25 2.88 6.88
CA GLU A 239 -1.52 2.39 8.04
C GLU A 239 -0.10 2.00 7.59
N ARG A 240 0.91 2.73 8.08
CA ARG A 240 2.31 2.35 7.85
C ARG A 240 2.54 1.05 8.57
N SER A 241 2.73 -0.03 7.81
CA SER A 241 2.97 -1.38 8.33
C SER A 241 4.36 -1.57 8.95
N TRP A 242 5.03 -0.48 9.33
CA TRP A 242 6.28 -0.48 10.05
C TRP A 242 6.38 0.72 10.98
N GLY A 243 7.06 0.51 12.10
CA GLY A 243 7.27 1.53 13.12
C GLY A 243 8.63 1.34 13.79
N THR A 244 9.08 2.37 14.49
CA THR A 244 10.24 2.22 15.37
C THR A 244 9.79 1.42 16.59
N TYR A 245 10.53 0.37 16.93
CA TYR A 245 10.40 -0.26 18.24
C TYR A 245 10.65 0.79 19.32
N ARG A 246 9.61 1.16 20.07
CA ARG A 246 9.73 2.03 21.24
C ARG A 246 9.52 1.13 22.44
N GLY A 247 10.61 0.68 23.05
CA GLY A 247 10.55 -0.12 24.28
C GLY A 247 9.65 0.58 25.29
N GLY A 248 8.47 0.03 25.52
CA GLY A 248 7.60 0.43 26.62
C GLY A 248 8.22 0.00 27.96
N GLY A 249 7.60 0.37 29.07
CA GLY A 249 8.06 0.02 30.42
C GLY A 249 8.29 -1.47 30.66
N HIS A 250 7.72 -2.35 29.82
CA HIS A 250 8.14 -3.74 29.64
C HIS A 250 8.07 -4.12 28.14
N PRO A 251 9.18 -4.51 27.50
CA PRO A 251 9.18 -5.02 26.14
C PRO A 251 8.58 -6.44 26.07
N ASP A 252 7.57 -6.67 25.23
CA ASP A 252 7.10 -8.05 24.95
C ASP A 252 8.09 -8.75 24.01
N PRO A 253 8.59 -9.96 24.33
CA PRO A 253 9.56 -10.67 23.49
C PRO A 253 9.15 -10.83 22.02
N ALA A 254 7.86 -11.08 21.78
CA ALA A 254 7.25 -11.25 20.48
C ALA A 254 7.40 -10.01 19.59
N ASP A 255 7.35 -8.81 20.16
CA ASP A 255 7.53 -7.57 19.42
C ASP A 255 8.91 -7.51 18.76
N LEU A 256 9.96 -8.01 19.42
CA LEU A 256 11.30 -8.01 18.82
C LEU A 256 11.36 -8.85 17.53
N LEU A 257 10.46 -9.81 17.34
CA LEU A 257 10.39 -10.68 16.17
C LEU A 257 9.50 -10.12 15.05
N LEU A 258 8.71 -9.06 15.30
CA LEU A 258 7.79 -8.54 14.28
C LEU A 258 8.54 -7.83 13.16
N ALA A 259 8.17 -8.18 11.93
CA ALA A 259 8.77 -7.62 10.72
C ALA A 259 8.67 -6.09 10.67
N GLU A 260 7.54 -5.55 11.13
CA GLU A 260 7.20 -4.13 11.16
C GLU A 260 8.13 -3.28 12.04
N TYR A 261 8.73 -3.85 13.09
CA TYR A 261 9.58 -3.09 14.01
C TYR A 261 11.04 -2.99 13.59
N ARG A 262 11.44 -3.77 12.58
CA ARG A 262 12.75 -3.66 11.94
C ARG A 262 13.96 -3.72 12.88
N VAL A 263 13.83 -4.45 13.99
CA VAL A 263 14.89 -4.58 15.03
C VAL A 263 16.18 -5.17 14.48
N VAL A 264 16.08 -6.30 13.76
CA VAL A 264 17.21 -6.91 13.04
C VAL A 264 17.25 -6.37 11.61
N PRO A 265 18.40 -5.91 11.07
CA PRO A 265 18.54 -5.51 9.68
C PRO A 265 18.15 -6.62 8.70
N TYR A 266 17.67 -6.24 7.52
CA TYR A 266 17.43 -7.18 6.44
C TYR A 266 18.74 -7.52 5.72
N LEU A 267 19.04 -8.81 5.57
CA LEU A 267 20.34 -9.29 5.09
C LEU A 267 20.17 -10.25 3.90
N PHE A 268 21.20 -10.32 3.04
CA PHE A 268 21.43 -11.33 1.98
C PHE A 268 20.50 -11.33 0.76
N ARG A 269 19.53 -10.43 0.68
CA ARG A 269 18.52 -10.38 -0.40
C ARG A 269 18.47 -9.01 -1.08
N ASP A 270 19.62 -8.33 -1.16
CA ASP A 270 19.72 -6.99 -1.75
C ASP A 270 19.43 -7.00 -3.26
N ASP A 271 19.91 -8.00 -4.00
CA ASP A 271 19.64 -8.14 -5.44
C ASP A 271 18.16 -8.41 -5.72
N ASP A 272 17.50 -9.22 -4.88
CA ASP A 272 16.06 -9.46 -4.96
C ASP A 272 15.28 -8.18 -4.70
N LEU A 273 15.67 -7.40 -3.67
CA LEU A 273 15.06 -6.09 -3.40
C LEU A 273 15.28 -5.08 -4.53
N ASN A 274 16.48 -5.05 -5.12
CA ASN A 274 16.78 -4.19 -6.27
C ASN A 274 15.92 -4.57 -7.48
N THR A 275 15.68 -5.86 -7.69
CA THR A 275 14.79 -6.37 -8.74
C THR A 275 13.35 -5.95 -8.50
N LEU A 276 12.86 -6.06 -7.25
CA LEU A 276 11.51 -5.61 -6.87
C LEU A 276 11.36 -4.08 -6.97
N GLU A 277 12.40 -3.32 -6.64
CA GLU A 277 12.43 -1.87 -6.79
C GLU A 277 12.34 -1.46 -8.26
N ALA A 278 13.08 -2.14 -9.15
CA ALA A 278 12.98 -1.96 -10.60
C ALA A 278 11.57 -2.34 -11.12
N TRP A 279 10.99 -3.43 -10.61
CA TRP A 279 9.60 -3.82 -10.90
C TRP A 279 8.60 -2.73 -10.49
N CYS A 280 8.80 -2.08 -9.32
CA CYS A 280 7.97 -0.95 -8.93
C CYS A 280 8.10 0.21 -9.93
N GLN A 281 9.31 0.54 -10.37
CA GLN A 281 9.55 1.68 -11.26
C GLN A 281 9.24 1.44 -12.74
N ALA A 282 8.85 0.21 -13.12
CA ALA A 282 8.52 -0.13 -14.50
C ALA A 282 7.48 0.83 -15.13
N PRO A 283 7.48 1.04 -16.46
CA PRO A 283 6.63 2.05 -17.10
C PRO A 283 5.13 1.72 -17.09
N GLU A 284 4.75 0.46 -16.87
CA GLU A 284 3.37 0.01 -16.92
C GLU A 284 2.52 0.68 -15.82
N PRO A 285 1.31 1.18 -16.15
CA PRO A 285 0.42 1.81 -15.19
C PRO A 285 0.08 0.88 -14.01
N ILE A 286 -0.09 -0.42 -14.26
CA ILE A 286 -0.34 -1.41 -13.22
C ILE A 286 0.51 -2.65 -13.44
N LYS A 287 1.10 -3.19 -12.36
CA LYS A 287 1.72 -4.53 -12.34
C LYS A 287 1.31 -5.28 -11.08
N VAL A 288 1.18 -6.59 -11.21
CA VAL A 288 0.96 -7.51 -10.10
C VAL A 288 2.21 -8.37 -9.92
N GLY A 289 2.62 -8.54 -8.67
CA GLY A 289 3.74 -9.40 -8.28
C GLY A 289 3.24 -10.48 -7.32
N LEU A 290 3.89 -11.64 -7.34
CA LEU A 290 3.65 -12.74 -6.42
C LEU A 290 4.95 -13.11 -5.72
N ALA A 291 4.97 -13.03 -4.39
CA ALA A 291 6.04 -13.58 -3.58
C ALA A 291 5.50 -14.81 -2.83
N ALA A 292 5.99 -15.99 -3.22
CA ALA A 292 5.66 -17.25 -2.58
C ALA A 292 6.80 -17.68 -1.63
N GLY A 293 6.50 -18.61 -0.71
CA GLY A 293 7.51 -19.18 0.18
C GLY A 293 6.93 -19.74 1.47
N VAL A 294 7.71 -20.58 2.14
CA VAL A 294 7.27 -21.25 3.37
C VAL A 294 7.09 -20.28 4.55
N GLY A 295 6.41 -20.75 5.60
CA GLY A 295 6.25 -20.00 6.86
C GLY A 295 7.60 -19.70 7.52
N GLY A 296 7.89 -18.42 7.76
CA GLY A 296 9.17 -17.97 8.32
C GLY A 296 10.26 -17.65 7.29
N GLY A 297 10.00 -17.84 6.00
CA GLY A 297 10.93 -17.53 4.89
C GLY A 297 11.20 -16.03 4.68
N GLY A 298 10.49 -15.14 5.38
CA GLY A 298 10.73 -13.70 5.35
C GLY A 298 9.91 -12.90 4.31
N LYS A 299 8.83 -13.45 3.74
CA LYS A 299 7.94 -12.75 2.78
C LYS A 299 7.43 -11.39 3.31
N THR A 300 6.78 -11.39 4.47
CA THR A 300 6.28 -10.17 5.10
C THR A 300 7.43 -9.20 5.37
N ARG A 301 8.62 -9.71 5.70
CA ARG A 301 9.80 -8.86 5.89
C ARG A 301 10.30 -8.26 4.59
N LEU A 302 10.39 -9.03 3.51
CA LEU A 302 10.72 -8.54 2.17
C LEU A 302 9.77 -7.42 1.75
N ALA A 303 8.47 -7.60 1.95
CA ALA A 303 7.46 -6.60 1.61
C ALA A 303 7.62 -5.32 2.45
N VAL A 304 7.84 -5.43 3.76
CA VAL A 304 8.11 -4.28 4.63
C VAL A 304 9.35 -3.50 4.18
N GLU A 305 10.44 -4.20 3.83
CA GLU A 305 11.67 -3.54 3.37
C GLU A 305 11.51 -2.89 1.98
N LEU A 306 10.79 -3.53 1.05
CA LEU A 306 10.43 -2.93 -0.23
C LEU A 306 9.60 -1.66 -0.01
N CYS A 307 8.53 -1.74 0.78
CA CYS A 307 7.71 -0.57 1.07
C CYS A 307 8.52 0.57 1.70
N HIS A 308 9.39 0.26 2.66
CA HIS A 308 10.28 1.24 3.26
C HIS A 308 11.20 1.91 2.21
N ARG A 309 11.85 1.13 1.34
CA ARG A 309 12.69 1.68 0.24
C ARG A 309 11.88 2.56 -0.71
N MET A 310 10.67 2.14 -1.08
CA MET A 310 9.83 2.90 -2.01
C MET A 310 9.33 4.21 -1.40
N VAL A 311 9.08 4.27 -0.09
CA VAL A 311 8.77 5.53 0.61
C VAL A 311 10.00 6.43 0.68
N GLU A 312 11.11 5.92 1.21
CA GLU A 312 12.29 6.76 1.52
C GLU A 312 13.03 7.23 0.26
N THR A 313 13.22 6.36 -0.72
CA THR A 313 14.00 6.67 -1.93
C THR A 313 13.14 7.32 -3.01
N HIS A 314 11.87 6.88 -3.12
CA HIS A 314 11.01 7.23 -4.27
C HIS A 314 9.74 7.98 -3.90
N GLY A 315 9.46 8.22 -2.61
CA GLY A 315 8.27 8.93 -2.13
C GLY A 315 6.94 8.29 -2.53
N TRP A 316 6.91 6.96 -2.71
CA TRP A 316 5.70 6.23 -3.04
C TRP A 316 4.72 6.20 -1.87
N VAL A 317 3.44 6.13 -2.20
CA VAL A 317 2.39 5.82 -1.24
C VAL A 317 2.35 4.31 -1.06
N VAL A 318 2.34 3.83 0.18
CA VAL A 318 2.36 2.40 0.49
C VAL A 318 1.13 1.97 1.28
N VAL A 319 0.68 0.74 1.06
CA VAL A 319 -0.33 0.06 1.86
C VAL A 319 0.23 -1.31 2.22
N GLY A 320 0.78 -1.45 3.42
CA GLY A 320 1.65 -2.60 3.71
C GLY A 320 0.93 -3.83 4.28
N GLU A 321 -0.28 -3.72 4.83
CA GLU A 321 -0.94 -4.87 5.47
C GLU A 321 -2.47 -4.76 5.33
N ILE A 322 -2.98 -4.93 4.09
CA ILE A 322 -4.43 -5.04 3.85
C ILE A 322 -5.03 -6.31 4.49
N SER A 323 -4.18 -7.17 5.06
CA SER A 323 -4.53 -8.45 5.66
C SER A 323 -5.53 -8.39 6.81
N ARG A 324 -5.90 -7.20 7.30
CA ARG A 324 -6.83 -7.05 8.42
C ARG A 324 -8.03 -6.16 8.15
N PHE A 325 -8.10 -5.44 7.03
CA PHE A 325 -9.35 -4.76 6.68
C PHE A 325 -10.32 -5.78 6.09
N GLY A 326 -11.49 -5.94 6.70
CA GLY A 326 -12.50 -6.93 6.31
C GLY A 326 -13.13 -7.68 7.49
N GLU A 327 -12.42 -7.81 8.62
CA GLU A 327 -12.96 -8.42 9.83
C GLU A 327 -13.15 -7.38 10.94
N GLY A 328 -14.25 -6.63 10.90
CA GLY A 328 -14.78 -5.94 12.09
C GLY A 328 -14.93 -4.41 12.06
N GLY A 329 -14.67 -3.72 10.94
CA GLY A 329 -14.83 -2.26 10.85
C GLY A 329 -16.04 -1.82 9.99
N GLN A 330 -16.73 -0.75 10.40
CA GLN A 330 -17.84 -0.10 9.66
C GLN A 330 -17.47 0.46 8.26
N ARG A 331 -16.24 0.27 7.78
CA ARG A 331 -15.82 0.56 6.40
C ARG A 331 -15.47 -0.75 5.70
N GLY A 332 -16.17 -1.03 4.61
CA GLY A 332 -15.88 -2.21 3.80
C GLY A 332 -14.51 -2.12 3.14
N LEU A 333 -13.94 -3.25 2.75
CA LEU A 333 -12.76 -3.31 1.87
C LEU A 333 -12.95 -2.46 0.60
N SER A 334 -14.18 -2.44 0.07
CA SER A 334 -14.61 -1.59 -1.05
C SER A 334 -14.39 -0.09 -0.80
N ASP A 335 -14.59 0.41 0.42
CA ASP A 335 -14.41 1.82 0.76
C ASP A 335 -12.93 2.22 0.75
N ILE A 336 -12.06 1.31 1.22
CA ILE A 336 -10.61 1.51 1.23
C ILE A 336 -10.08 1.48 -0.20
N TYR A 337 -10.51 0.52 -1.02
CA TYR A 337 -10.09 0.43 -2.42
C TYR A 337 -10.61 1.60 -3.25
N THR A 338 -11.83 2.08 -2.96
CA THR A 338 -12.37 3.30 -3.58
C THR A 338 -11.53 4.52 -3.21
N SER A 339 -11.12 4.62 -1.94
CA SER A 339 -10.22 5.69 -1.47
C SER A 339 -8.85 5.60 -2.14
N LEU A 340 -8.29 4.39 -2.25
CA LEU A 340 -7.01 4.12 -2.92
C LEU A 340 -7.05 4.46 -4.40
N ARG A 341 -8.15 4.16 -5.09
CA ARG A 341 -8.35 4.51 -6.51
C ARG A 341 -8.23 6.01 -6.74
N GLN A 342 -8.70 6.83 -5.81
CA GLN A 342 -8.70 8.31 -5.93
C GLN A 342 -7.32 8.94 -5.68
N ILE A 343 -6.35 8.18 -5.16
CA ILE A 343 -5.00 8.68 -4.91
C ILE A 343 -4.22 8.71 -6.22
N SER A 344 -4.07 9.89 -6.83
CA SER A 344 -3.27 10.06 -8.05
C SER A 344 -1.76 10.18 -7.76
N LEU A 345 -1.21 9.23 -7.00
CA LEU A 345 0.22 9.07 -6.72
C LEU A 345 0.68 7.64 -7.07
N PRO A 346 2.00 7.41 -7.23
CA PRO A 346 2.57 6.07 -7.30
C PRO A 346 2.24 5.31 -6.01
N ARG A 347 1.66 4.12 -6.14
CA ARG A 347 1.14 3.31 -5.04
C ARG A 347 1.71 1.90 -5.06
N LEU A 348 2.24 1.45 -3.93
CA LEU A 348 2.57 0.04 -3.69
C LEU A 348 1.61 -0.52 -2.63
N ILE A 349 0.90 -1.57 -2.99
CA ILE A 349 -0.11 -2.23 -2.18
C ILE A 349 0.36 -3.65 -1.93
N VAL A 350 0.40 -4.07 -0.68
CA VAL A 350 0.77 -5.42 -0.26
C VAL A 350 -0.46 -6.12 0.32
N LEU A 351 -0.79 -7.27 -0.27
CA LEU A 351 -1.83 -8.17 0.22
C LEU A 351 -1.14 -9.42 0.77
N ASP A 352 -0.93 -9.46 2.09
CA ASP A 352 -0.44 -10.65 2.77
C ASP A 352 -1.59 -11.66 2.96
N TYR A 353 -1.25 -12.95 2.91
CA TYR A 353 -2.21 -14.06 2.91
C TYR A 353 -3.20 -14.01 1.75
N ALA A 354 -2.69 -13.86 0.53
CA ALA A 354 -3.52 -13.80 -0.68
C ALA A 354 -4.36 -15.09 -0.89
N GLU A 355 -3.88 -16.23 -0.41
CA GLU A 355 -4.58 -17.53 -0.43
C GLU A 355 -5.78 -17.63 0.51
N ASP A 356 -5.86 -16.76 1.53
CA ASP A 356 -7.00 -16.70 2.45
C ASP A 356 -8.14 -15.83 1.87
N ARG A 357 -7.93 -15.23 0.70
CA ARG A 357 -8.89 -14.32 0.06
C ARG A 357 -9.74 -15.03 -0.97
N VAL A 358 -10.96 -14.54 -1.14
CA VAL A 358 -11.85 -15.00 -2.21
C VAL A 358 -11.26 -14.54 -3.55
N PRO A 359 -11.02 -15.45 -4.53
CA PRO A 359 -10.37 -15.10 -5.79
C PRO A 359 -11.07 -13.99 -6.58
N SER A 360 -12.40 -14.00 -6.60
CA SER A 360 -13.23 -12.98 -7.25
C SER A 360 -13.05 -11.58 -6.65
N GLU A 361 -12.85 -11.46 -5.34
CA GLU A 361 -12.55 -10.18 -4.66
C GLU A 361 -11.19 -9.63 -5.09
N VAL A 362 -10.18 -10.50 -5.19
CA VAL A 362 -8.84 -10.12 -5.66
C VAL A 362 -8.89 -9.70 -7.13
N ALA A 363 -9.65 -10.41 -7.97
CA ALA A 363 -9.86 -10.03 -9.37
C ALA A 363 -10.57 -8.66 -9.51
N ALA A 364 -11.62 -8.44 -8.71
CA ALA A 364 -12.34 -7.17 -8.65
C ALA A 364 -11.43 -6.02 -8.19
N LEU A 365 -10.58 -6.27 -7.18
CA LEU A 365 -9.58 -5.33 -6.70
C LEU A 365 -8.61 -4.92 -7.81
N ILE A 366 -8.03 -5.87 -8.54
CA ILE A 366 -7.13 -5.57 -9.66
C ILE A 366 -7.83 -4.69 -10.70
N GLY A 367 -9.10 -5.00 -11.01
CA GLY A 367 -9.93 -4.20 -11.90
C GLY A 367 -10.15 -2.76 -11.42
N GLN A 368 -10.46 -2.57 -10.14
CA GLN A 368 -10.64 -1.26 -9.52
C GLN A 368 -9.33 -0.44 -9.53
N LEU A 369 -8.22 -1.05 -9.11
CA LEU A 369 -6.90 -0.42 -9.09
C LEU A 369 -6.44 -0.01 -10.49
N ARG A 370 -6.63 -0.88 -11.48
CA ARG A 370 -6.33 -0.59 -12.89
C ARG A 370 -7.04 0.68 -13.37
N SER A 371 -8.30 0.86 -12.99
CA SER A 371 -9.10 2.02 -13.42
C SER A 371 -8.62 3.36 -12.87
N GLY A 372 -7.81 3.35 -11.80
CA GLY A 372 -7.18 4.55 -11.23
C GLY A 372 -5.68 4.64 -11.49
N ALA A 373 -5.12 3.73 -12.29
CA ALA A 373 -3.69 3.66 -12.56
C ALA A 373 -3.33 4.40 -13.85
N THR A 374 -2.30 5.24 -13.78
CA THR A 374 -1.71 5.91 -14.95
C THR A 374 -0.20 5.67 -14.97
N ASP A 375 0.46 6.00 -16.06
CA ASP A 375 1.92 6.00 -16.16
C ASP A 375 2.59 6.96 -15.16
N VAL A 376 1.98 8.11 -14.84
CA VAL A 376 2.51 9.07 -13.85
C VAL A 376 2.12 8.74 -12.40
N ALA A 377 1.03 7.98 -12.20
CA ALA A 377 0.55 7.51 -10.90
C ALA A 377 0.30 5.99 -10.90
N PRO A 378 1.35 5.17 -11.11
CA PRO A 378 1.20 3.74 -11.29
C PRO A 378 0.80 3.03 -10.00
N VAL A 379 0.26 1.83 -10.16
CA VAL A 379 -0.12 0.93 -9.06
C VAL A 379 0.70 -0.35 -9.14
N ARG A 380 1.21 -0.78 -7.99
CA ARG A 380 1.91 -2.04 -7.81
C ARG A 380 1.19 -2.85 -6.75
N LEU A 381 0.70 -4.02 -7.10
CA LEU A 381 0.05 -4.94 -6.17
C LEU A 381 0.96 -6.14 -5.93
N MET A 382 1.46 -6.30 -4.72
CA MET A 382 2.26 -7.44 -4.30
C MET A 382 1.37 -8.42 -3.53
N LEU A 383 1.20 -9.62 -4.06
CA LEU A 383 0.51 -10.74 -3.41
C LEU A 383 1.54 -11.58 -2.67
N LEU A 384 1.37 -11.77 -1.37
CA LEU A 384 2.21 -12.69 -0.60
C LEU A 384 1.42 -13.97 -0.34
N THR A 385 2.04 -15.11 -0.62
CA THR A 385 1.39 -16.41 -0.40
C THR A 385 2.32 -17.46 0.20
N ARG A 386 1.78 -18.40 0.97
CA ARG A 386 2.51 -19.58 1.43
C ARG A 386 2.56 -20.70 0.40
N ASP A 387 1.68 -20.69 -0.60
CA ASP A 387 1.64 -21.72 -1.65
C ASP A 387 2.65 -21.43 -2.76
N ALA A 388 3.86 -21.99 -2.62
CA ALA A 388 4.72 -22.25 -3.75
C ALA A 388 4.10 -23.45 -4.51
N GLU A 389 3.54 -23.19 -5.69
CA GLU A 389 2.75 -24.10 -6.52
C GLU A 389 3.13 -25.58 -6.35
N ARG A 390 2.31 -26.36 -5.63
CA ARG A 390 2.42 -27.82 -5.63
C ARG A 390 1.88 -28.35 -6.97
N PRO A 391 2.59 -29.25 -7.66
CA PRO A 391 2.28 -29.66 -9.05
C PRO A 391 0.96 -30.43 -9.27
N ARG A 392 0.05 -30.50 -8.29
CA ARG A 392 -1.22 -31.25 -8.37
C ARG A 392 -2.49 -30.43 -8.10
N HIS A 393 -2.39 -29.12 -7.85
CA HIS A 393 -3.54 -28.30 -7.43
C HIS A 393 -3.70 -27.03 -8.28
N VAL A 394 -4.93 -26.52 -8.34
CA VAL A 394 -5.27 -25.23 -8.97
C VAL A 394 -4.49 -24.14 -8.23
N SER A 395 -3.66 -23.38 -8.96
CA SER A 395 -2.90 -22.29 -8.35
C SER A 395 -3.84 -21.15 -7.96
N LEU A 396 -3.53 -20.40 -6.89
CA LEU A 396 -4.24 -19.17 -6.53
C LEU A 396 -4.44 -18.26 -7.74
N ILE A 397 -3.42 -18.17 -8.59
CA ILE A 397 -3.42 -17.35 -9.80
C ILE A 397 -4.44 -17.85 -10.82
N ASP A 398 -4.59 -19.16 -10.99
CA ASP A 398 -5.60 -19.73 -11.90
C ASP A 398 -7.01 -19.48 -11.39
N SER A 399 -7.26 -19.62 -10.08
CA SER A 399 -8.55 -19.28 -9.48
C SER A 399 -8.91 -17.79 -9.67
N ILE A 400 -7.94 -16.88 -9.48
CA ILE A 400 -8.18 -15.45 -9.75
C ILE A 400 -8.45 -15.21 -11.23
N LYS A 401 -7.75 -15.93 -12.13
CA LYS A 401 -7.99 -15.82 -13.58
C LYS A 401 -9.39 -16.30 -13.94
N ASP A 402 -9.90 -17.39 -13.38
CA ASP A 402 -11.20 -17.93 -13.76
C ASP A 402 -12.33 -16.90 -13.54
N ASP A 403 -12.28 -16.16 -12.44
CA ASP A 403 -13.23 -15.10 -12.08
C ASP A 403 -12.92 -13.73 -12.73
N ALA A 404 -11.78 -13.59 -13.40
CA ALA A 404 -11.31 -12.31 -13.92
C ALA A 404 -11.90 -11.91 -15.29
N THR A 405 -12.10 -10.60 -15.46
CA THR A 405 -12.33 -9.99 -16.78
C THR A 405 -11.12 -10.19 -17.71
N VAL A 406 -11.32 -10.07 -19.03
CA VAL A 406 -10.23 -10.20 -20.03
C VAL A 406 -9.06 -9.25 -19.73
N SER A 407 -9.34 -8.01 -19.32
CA SER A 407 -8.30 -7.03 -19.01
C SER A 407 -7.49 -7.39 -17.76
N VAL A 408 -8.13 -8.01 -16.76
CA VAL A 408 -7.45 -8.47 -15.54
C VAL A 408 -6.64 -9.73 -15.85
N LYS A 409 -7.16 -10.64 -16.69
CA LYS A 409 -6.43 -11.83 -17.16
C LYS A 409 -5.09 -11.46 -17.81
N GLN A 410 -5.05 -10.42 -18.64
CA GLN A 410 -3.80 -9.93 -19.25
C GLN A 410 -2.80 -9.45 -18.21
N ILE A 411 -3.24 -8.66 -17.23
CA ILE A 411 -2.37 -8.18 -16.13
C ILE A 411 -1.78 -9.35 -15.35
N ILE A 412 -2.59 -10.38 -15.07
CA ILE A 412 -2.14 -11.56 -14.32
C ILE A 412 -1.25 -12.48 -15.18
N GLN A 413 -1.41 -12.49 -16.51
CA GLN A 413 -0.52 -13.21 -17.42
C GLN A 413 0.91 -12.66 -17.36
N ASP A 414 1.06 -11.35 -17.22
CA ASP A 414 2.35 -10.65 -17.09
C ASP A 414 2.81 -10.48 -15.64
N LEU A 415 2.30 -11.33 -14.72
CA LEU A 415 2.63 -11.29 -13.30
C LEU A 415 4.12 -11.61 -13.07
N GLU A 416 4.76 -10.80 -12.24
CA GLU A 416 6.17 -11.00 -11.84
C GLU A 416 6.24 -11.93 -10.63
N ARG A 417 7.07 -12.98 -10.68
CA ARG A 417 7.27 -13.89 -9.55
C ARG A 417 8.57 -13.57 -8.83
N SER A 418 8.50 -13.51 -7.50
CA SER A 418 9.68 -13.40 -6.64
C SER A 418 9.88 -14.68 -5.85
N ASP A 419 11.07 -15.29 -6.01
CA ASP A 419 11.50 -16.51 -5.32
C ASP A 419 12.38 -16.20 -4.07
N ALA A 420 12.53 -14.92 -3.72
CA ALA A 420 13.45 -14.45 -2.68
C ALA A 420 13.21 -15.11 -1.31
N ALA A 421 11.94 -15.39 -0.99
CA ALA A 421 11.52 -16.02 0.26
C ALA A 421 11.41 -17.55 0.19
N GLU A 422 11.66 -18.16 -0.98
CA GLU A 422 11.74 -19.62 -1.17
C GLU A 422 13.16 -20.13 -0.90
N LYS A 423 14.17 -19.29 -1.13
CA LYS A 423 15.59 -19.61 -0.92
C LYS A 423 15.91 -19.64 0.58
N GLY A 424 16.08 -20.84 1.13
CA GLY A 424 16.58 -21.04 2.49
C GLY A 424 18.00 -20.49 2.69
N LEU A 425 18.36 -20.21 3.95
CA LEU A 425 19.69 -19.72 4.31
C LEU A 425 20.74 -20.84 4.31
N SER A 426 21.90 -20.56 3.72
CA SER A 426 23.12 -21.35 3.88
C SER A 426 23.62 -21.29 5.32
N LEU A 427 24.45 -22.26 5.74
CA LEU A 427 24.95 -22.30 7.12
C LEU A 427 25.76 -21.05 7.51
N ASP A 428 26.52 -20.47 6.57
CA ASP A 428 27.24 -19.22 6.81
C ASP A 428 26.29 -18.02 7.00
N GLU A 429 25.27 -17.91 6.16
CA GLU A 429 24.22 -16.88 6.31
C GLU A 429 23.47 -17.04 7.64
N ARG A 430 23.14 -18.28 8.05
CA ARG A 430 22.53 -18.56 9.37
C ARG A 430 23.40 -18.04 10.51
N ASN A 431 24.69 -18.34 10.50
CA ASN A 431 25.63 -17.90 11.54
C ASN A 431 25.83 -16.38 11.57
N ARG A 432 25.83 -15.72 10.40
CA ARG A 432 25.89 -14.26 10.31
C ARG A 432 24.61 -13.61 10.82
N LEU A 433 23.45 -14.13 10.42
CA LEU A 433 22.15 -13.65 10.89
C LEU A 433 22.01 -13.81 12.39
N TYR A 434 22.39 -14.96 12.95
CA TYR A 434 22.35 -15.22 14.38
C TYR A 434 23.16 -14.19 15.17
N ARG A 435 24.43 -13.96 14.80
CA ARG A 435 25.29 -12.98 15.50
C ARG A 435 24.69 -11.58 15.45
N CYS A 436 24.24 -11.15 14.27
CA CYS A 436 23.60 -9.84 14.12
C CYS A 436 22.30 -9.75 14.95
N ALA A 437 21.47 -10.79 14.95
CA ALA A 437 20.23 -10.83 15.69
C ALA A 437 20.46 -10.79 17.20
N VAL A 438 21.43 -11.55 17.71
CA VAL A 438 21.81 -11.54 19.14
C VAL A 438 22.21 -10.13 19.58
N GLU A 439 23.09 -9.46 18.84
CA GLU A 439 23.52 -8.09 19.16
C GLU A 439 22.33 -7.11 19.21
N ARG A 440 21.43 -7.20 18.21
CA ARG A 440 20.27 -6.30 18.10
C ARG A 440 19.21 -6.58 19.16
N PHE A 441 18.91 -7.85 19.44
CA PHE A 441 17.97 -8.23 20.48
C PHE A 441 18.50 -7.92 21.87
N ALA A 442 19.78 -8.20 22.16
CA ALA A 442 20.41 -7.84 23.43
C ALA A 442 20.34 -6.32 23.67
N SER A 443 20.68 -5.52 22.66
CA SER A 443 20.57 -4.06 22.74
C SER A 443 19.13 -3.57 22.92
N ALA A 444 18.15 -4.17 22.23
CA ALA A 444 16.75 -3.77 22.34
C ALA A 444 16.12 -4.20 23.66
N TRP A 445 16.54 -5.34 24.20
CA TRP A 445 16.08 -5.89 25.48
C TRP A 445 16.79 -5.27 26.70
N GLY A 446 17.95 -4.65 26.50
CA GLY A 446 18.78 -4.13 27.59
C GLY A 446 19.56 -5.23 28.33
N ALA A 447 19.97 -6.27 27.63
CA ALA A 447 20.81 -7.34 28.14
C ALA A 447 22.19 -7.36 27.45
N GLU A 448 23.15 -8.04 28.07
CA GLU A 448 24.42 -8.37 27.42
C GLU A 448 24.23 -9.53 26.43
N PRO A 449 24.92 -9.52 25.28
CA PRO A 449 24.85 -10.62 24.33
C PRO A 449 25.45 -11.90 24.95
N PRO A 450 24.79 -13.06 24.83
CA PRO A 450 25.32 -14.33 25.32
C PRO A 450 26.65 -14.71 24.66
N ASP A 451 27.52 -15.37 25.43
CA ASP A 451 28.74 -15.98 24.94
C ASP A 451 28.46 -17.24 24.11
N GLY A 452 29.16 -17.37 22.98
CA GLY A 452 29.12 -18.55 22.12
C GLY A 452 28.03 -18.52 21.03
N SER A 453 27.99 -19.57 20.21
CA SER A 453 26.97 -19.72 19.17
C SER A 453 26.50 -21.18 19.10
N PRO A 454 25.18 -21.43 19.09
CA PRO A 454 24.65 -22.77 18.99
C PRO A 454 24.88 -23.34 17.59
N ALA A 455 24.78 -24.67 17.45
CA ALA A 455 24.79 -25.30 16.14
C ALA A 455 23.46 -25.01 15.40
N LEU A 456 23.54 -24.30 14.27
CA LEU A 456 22.37 -23.89 13.46
C LEU A 456 22.03 -24.87 12.32
N SER A 457 22.13 -26.17 12.61
CA SER A 457 22.03 -27.24 11.62
C SER A 457 20.61 -27.79 11.45
N SER A 458 19.64 -27.35 12.25
CA SER A 458 18.25 -27.83 12.16
C SER A 458 17.59 -27.40 10.84
N PRO A 459 16.71 -28.21 10.24
CA PRO A 459 15.90 -27.81 9.08
C PRO A 459 15.10 -26.53 9.32
N ASP A 460 14.52 -26.34 10.51
CA ASP A 460 13.76 -25.12 10.87
C ASP A 460 14.61 -23.84 10.87
N GLN A 461 15.93 -23.98 10.94
CA GLN A 461 16.88 -22.85 10.88
C GLN A 461 17.32 -22.55 9.44
N ALA A 462 16.80 -23.28 8.44
CA ALA A 462 16.88 -22.89 7.05
C ALA A 462 16.05 -21.62 6.78
N GLU A 463 14.97 -21.42 7.54
CA GLU A 463 14.20 -20.19 7.47
C GLU A 463 14.81 -19.09 8.35
N PRO A 464 14.86 -17.82 7.89
CA PRO A 464 15.34 -16.70 8.68
C PRO A 464 14.67 -16.60 10.06
N LEU A 465 13.35 -16.79 10.14
CA LEU A 465 12.63 -16.68 11.42
C LEU A 465 13.06 -17.74 12.45
N GLY A 466 13.44 -18.95 12.02
CA GLY A 466 13.94 -19.98 12.95
C GLY A 466 15.30 -19.62 13.55
N VAL A 467 16.16 -18.94 12.79
CA VAL A 467 17.41 -18.36 13.30
C VAL A 467 17.11 -17.24 14.30
N LEU A 468 16.14 -16.37 14.00
CA LEU A 468 15.73 -15.28 14.89
C LEU A 468 15.14 -15.81 16.21
N PHE A 469 14.34 -16.87 16.18
CA PHE A 469 13.87 -17.53 17.41
C PHE A 469 15.03 -18.04 18.24
N THR A 470 16.01 -18.70 17.61
CA THR A 470 17.20 -19.21 18.31
C THR A 470 18.02 -18.07 18.93
N ALA A 471 18.15 -16.94 18.23
CA ALA A 471 18.86 -15.76 18.72
C ALA A 471 18.14 -15.09 19.91
N LEU A 472 16.83 -14.86 19.79
CA LEU A 472 16.05 -14.23 20.86
C LEU A 472 16.02 -15.11 22.12
N ASP A 473 15.78 -16.41 21.96
CA ASP A 473 15.83 -17.37 23.06
C ASP A 473 17.17 -17.35 23.80
N ALA A 474 18.29 -17.24 23.08
CA ALA A 474 19.62 -17.14 23.69
C ALA A 474 19.78 -15.86 24.53
N VAL A 475 19.30 -14.71 24.04
CA VAL A 475 19.32 -13.44 24.78
C VAL A 475 18.46 -13.54 26.04
N LEU A 476 17.21 -14.00 25.92
CA LEU A 476 16.28 -14.09 27.05
C LEU A 476 16.78 -15.08 28.11
N SER A 477 17.30 -16.24 27.69
CA SER A 477 17.85 -17.25 28.61
C SER A 477 19.10 -16.76 29.35
N SER A 478 19.97 -15.99 28.68
CA SER A 478 21.17 -15.44 29.31
C SER A 478 20.86 -14.37 30.36
N SER A 479 19.86 -13.52 30.09
CA SER A 479 19.35 -12.52 31.01
C SER A 479 18.81 -13.16 32.30
N GLU A 480 18.11 -14.30 32.18
CA GLU A 480 17.61 -15.05 33.35
C GLU A 480 18.70 -15.75 34.14
N ALA A 481 19.69 -16.34 33.47
CA ALA A 481 20.81 -17.00 34.14
C ALA A 481 21.70 -16.01 34.94
N ALA A 482 21.81 -14.77 34.46
CA ALA A 482 22.47 -13.68 35.19
C ALA A 482 21.68 -13.23 36.43
N GLY A 483 20.35 -13.39 36.44
CA GLY A 483 19.46 -13.01 37.54
C GLY A 483 19.18 -14.12 38.57
N MET A 484 19.20 -15.39 38.16
CA MET A 484 19.00 -16.55 39.03
C MET A 484 19.93 -17.69 38.56
N GLY A 485 20.90 -18.09 39.40
CA GLY A 485 21.90 -19.11 39.08
C GLY A 485 21.34 -20.54 38.93
N VAL A 486 20.51 -20.78 37.91
CA VAL A 486 19.92 -22.08 37.58
C VAL A 486 20.23 -22.43 36.13
N GLY A 487 20.73 -23.66 35.92
CA GLY A 487 21.12 -24.19 34.63
C GLY A 487 19.95 -24.38 33.66
N SER A 488 20.19 -23.94 32.43
CA SER A 488 19.34 -24.04 31.22
C SER A 488 18.91 -25.48 30.87
N SER A 489 17.60 -25.69 30.65
CA SER A 489 17.07 -26.94 30.09
C SER A 489 17.16 -26.96 28.55
N TRP A 490 18.27 -27.43 28.01
CA TRP A 490 18.54 -27.54 26.56
C TRP A 490 17.80 -28.74 25.90
N GLY A 491 16.46 -28.73 25.86
CA GLY A 491 15.70 -29.85 25.28
C GLY A 491 14.34 -29.55 24.63
N ARG A 492 13.89 -28.29 24.58
CA ARG A 492 12.59 -27.89 23.96
C ARG A 492 12.78 -27.06 22.68
N ASP A 493 11.71 -26.86 21.91
CA ASP A 493 11.64 -25.90 20.80
C ASP A 493 11.96 -24.47 21.30
N PRO A 494 12.85 -23.69 20.65
CA PRO A 494 13.06 -22.27 20.95
C PRO A 494 11.76 -21.45 21.03
N ALA A 495 10.74 -21.75 20.21
CA ALA A 495 9.47 -21.02 20.26
C ALA A 495 8.76 -21.19 21.62
N GLU A 496 8.73 -22.41 22.16
CA GLU A 496 8.12 -22.71 23.47
C GLU A 496 8.89 -22.06 24.63
N ARG A 497 10.21 -21.89 24.51
CA ARG A 497 10.97 -21.13 25.51
C ARG A 497 10.63 -19.64 25.47
N ILE A 498 10.52 -19.05 24.29
CA ILE A 498 10.07 -17.67 24.13
C ILE A 498 8.67 -17.48 24.75
N LEU A 499 7.73 -18.41 24.52
CA LEU A 499 6.39 -18.37 25.12
C LEU A 499 6.40 -18.37 26.66
N ARG A 500 7.42 -18.94 27.31
CA ARG A 500 7.54 -18.86 28.78
C ARG A 500 7.98 -17.48 29.25
N HIS A 501 8.78 -16.77 28.47
CA HIS A 501 9.11 -15.39 28.76
C HIS A 501 7.89 -14.49 28.53
N GLU A 502 7.10 -14.77 27.49
CA GLU A 502 5.80 -14.14 27.25
C GLU A 502 4.86 -14.31 28.46
N GLU A 503 4.70 -15.54 28.98
CA GLU A 503 3.86 -15.78 30.17
C GLU A 503 4.24 -14.94 31.39
N LYS A 504 5.54 -14.71 31.59
CA LYS A 504 6.02 -13.84 32.67
C LYS A 504 5.57 -12.40 32.44
N CYS A 505 5.59 -11.94 31.20
CA CYS A 505 5.12 -10.61 30.81
C CYS A 505 3.60 -10.49 30.97
N TRP A 506 2.84 -11.49 30.52
CA TRP A 506 1.38 -11.51 30.63
C TRP A 506 0.91 -11.34 32.09
N ARG A 507 1.56 -12.01 33.04
CA ARG A 507 1.21 -11.94 34.47
C ARG A 507 1.36 -10.55 35.08
N MET A 508 2.25 -9.71 34.57
CA MET A 508 2.47 -8.36 35.13
C MET A 508 1.33 -7.39 34.84
N GLY A 509 0.53 -7.65 33.79
CA GLY A 509 -0.59 -6.80 33.36
C GLY A 509 -1.97 -7.47 33.35
N ALA A 510 -2.03 -8.77 33.68
CA ALA A 510 -3.25 -9.55 33.62
C ALA A 510 -4.19 -9.31 34.82
N PRO A 511 -5.51 -9.56 34.65
CA PRO A 511 -6.44 -9.75 35.77
C PRO A 511 -6.01 -10.88 36.72
N ASP A 512 -6.60 -10.93 37.92
CA ASP A 512 -6.36 -11.99 38.91
C ASP A 512 -6.89 -13.35 38.43
N GLU A 513 -6.06 -14.07 37.68
CA GLU A 513 -6.35 -15.35 37.04
C GLU A 513 -5.12 -16.26 37.05
N THR A 514 -5.34 -17.57 36.86
CA THR A 514 -4.24 -18.53 36.78
C THR A 514 -3.49 -18.39 35.46
N ALA A 515 -2.19 -18.69 35.46
CA ALA A 515 -1.38 -18.63 34.25
C ALA A 515 -1.90 -19.54 33.13
N ASP A 516 -2.47 -20.68 33.50
CA ASP A 516 -3.09 -21.62 32.58
C ASP A 516 -4.30 -21.01 31.87
N VAL A 517 -5.23 -20.41 32.62
CA VAL A 517 -6.40 -19.71 32.06
C VAL A 517 -5.97 -18.57 31.14
N LEU A 518 -4.96 -17.79 31.53
CA LEU A 518 -4.42 -16.71 30.69
C LEU A 518 -3.84 -17.26 29.38
N ARG A 519 -3.05 -18.33 29.45
CA ARG A 519 -2.46 -18.99 28.26
C ARG A 519 -3.54 -19.55 27.34
N ARG A 520 -4.57 -20.22 27.89
CA ARG A 520 -5.73 -20.72 27.13
C ARG A 520 -6.51 -19.59 26.46
N CYS A 521 -6.74 -18.47 27.15
CA CYS A 521 -7.40 -17.28 26.59
C CYS A 521 -6.64 -16.71 25.38
N ILE A 522 -5.31 -16.60 25.47
CA ILE A 522 -4.48 -16.12 24.36
C ILE A 522 -4.46 -17.15 23.22
N ALA A 523 -4.43 -18.45 23.54
CA ALA A 523 -4.47 -19.51 22.53
C ALA A 523 -5.77 -19.48 21.72
N VAL A 524 -6.94 -19.35 22.36
CA VAL A 524 -8.22 -19.26 21.62
C VAL A 524 -8.35 -17.94 20.84
N ALA A 525 -7.86 -16.82 21.38
CA ALA A 525 -7.78 -15.55 20.65
C ALA A 525 -6.84 -15.67 19.42
N THR A 526 -5.74 -16.39 19.56
CA THR A 526 -4.80 -16.66 18.47
C THR A 526 -5.41 -17.58 17.41
N LEU A 527 -6.17 -18.59 17.82
CA LEU A 527 -6.82 -19.55 16.95
C LEU A 527 -8.00 -18.97 16.15
N ALA A 528 -8.91 -18.26 16.83
CA ALA A 528 -10.20 -17.86 16.27
C ALA A 528 -10.42 -16.34 16.20
N GLY A 529 -9.88 -15.58 17.15
CA GLY A 529 -10.00 -14.11 17.21
C GLY A 529 -11.43 -13.64 17.47
N ALA A 530 -11.62 -12.33 17.56
CA ALA A 530 -12.95 -11.74 17.70
C ALA A 530 -12.99 -10.32 17.16
N ARG A 531 -14.01 -10.03 16.34
CA ARG A 531 -14.20 -8.71 15.71
C ARG A 531 -14.80 -7.70 16.67
N ASP A 532 -15.71 -8.16 17.53
CA ASP A 532 -16.41 -7.34 18.49
C ASP A 532 -16.46 -7.99 19.88
N ALA A 533 -17.01 -7.26 20.85
CA ALA A 533 -17.08 -7.71 22.24
C ALA A 533 -18.03 -8.92 22.43
N ALA A 534 -19.00 -9.13 21.54
CA ALA A 534 -19.92 -10.25 21.64
C ALA A 534 -19.26 -11.54 21.15
N GLU A 535 -18.58 -11.49 20.00
CA GLU A 535 -17.73 -12.60 19.53
C GLU A 535 -16.63 -12.94 20.55
N ALA A 536 -16.07 -11.92 21.22
CA ALA A 536 -15.05 -12.10 22.24
C ALA A 536 -15.59 -12.81 23.50
N ASP A 537 -16.78 -12.43 23.99
CA ASP A 537 -17.42 -13.09 25.13
C ASP A 537 -17.76 -14.54 24.82
N GLN A 538 -18.35 -14.79 23.64
CA GLN A 538 -18.69 -16.14 23.17
C GLN A 538 -17.45 -17.02 22.99
N LEU A 539 -16.34 -16.46 22.51
CA LEU A 539 -15.09 -17.19 22.36
C LEU A 539 -14.52 -17.61 23.72
N LEU A 540 -14.49 -16.71 24.70
CA LEU A 540 -14.02 -17.05 26.04
C LEU A 540 -14.97 -18.00 26.79
N GLU A 541 -16.27 -17.99 26.46
CA GLU A 541 -17.26 -18.94 26.98
C GLU A 541 -16.98 -20.39 26.54
N CYS A 542 -16.23 -20.59 25.46
CA CYS A 542 -15.81 -21.93 25.02
C CYS A 542 -14.82 -22.59 25.99
N LEU A 543 -14.20 -21.83 26.91
CA LEU A 543 -13.28 -22.35 27.91
C LEU A 543 -14.06 -22.86 29.13
N PRO A 544 -13.87 -24.12 29.57
CA PRO A 544 -14.62 -24.70 30.70
C PRO A 544 -14.59 -23.88 31.99
N GLU A 545 -13.46 -23.21 32.28
CA GLU A 545 -13.25 -22.38 33.45
C GLU A 545 -14.05 -21.07 33.43
N LEU A 546 -14.48 -20.66 32.24
CA LEU A 546 -15.14 -19.39 31.96
C LEU A 546 -16.56 -19.54 31.40
N ALA A 547 -17.00 -20.78 31.09
CA ALA A 547 -18.27 -21.06 30.41
C ALA A 547 -19.51 -20.59 31.19
N ARG A 548 -19.51 -20.71 32.52
CA ARG A 548 -20.70 -20.39 33.33
C ARG A 548 -21.05 -18.90 33.29
N ASP A 549 -22.35 -18.59 33.31
CA ASP A 549 -22.88 -17.22 33.32
C ASP A 549 -22.34 -16.34 34.46
N GLU A 550 -22.06 -16.94 35.62
CA GLU A 550 -21.45 -16.26 36.79
C GLU A 550 -20.06 -15.66 36.47
N ASN A 551 -19.36 -16.20 35.46
CA ASN A 551 -18.04 -15.74 35.01
C ASN A 551 -18.10 -14.60 33.99
N ARG A 552 -19.28 -14.08 33.63
CA ARG A 552 -19.40 -12.98 32.66
C ARG A 552 -18.58 -11.74 33.04
N GLY A 553 -18.48 -11.44 34.34
CA GLY A 553 -17.62 -10.38 34.86
C GLY A 553 -16.13 -10.64 34.61
N ARG A 554 -15.69 -11.89 34.83
CA ARG A 554 -14.31 -12.35 34.59
C ARG A 554 -13.97 -12.28 33.10
N ARG A 555 -14.85 -12.79 32.22
CA ARG A 555 -14.69 -12.71 30.75
C ARG A 555 -14.54 -11.26 30.28
N ARG A 556 -15.38 -10.34 30.77
CA ARG A 556 -15.27 -8.91 30.43
C ARG A 556 -13.92 -8.31 30.85
N SER A 557 -13.42 -8.66 32.05
CA SER A 557 -12.11 -8.21 32.52
C SER A 557 -10.97 -8.73 31.63
N LEU A 558 -11.02 -10.02 31.28
CA LEU A 558 -10.07 -10.67 30.37
C LEU A 558 -10.11 -10.06 28.97
N ILE A 559 -11.27 -9.80 28.39
CA ILE A 559 -11.42 -9.15 27.08
C ILE A 559 -10.80 -7.74 27.10
N GLY A 560 -11.04 -6.97 28.17
CA GLY A 560 -10.44 -5.64 28.35
C GLY A 560 -8.91 -5.67 28.49
N TRP A 561 -8.34 -6.79 28.93
CA TRP A 561 -6.88 -7.00 28.96
C TRP A 561 -6.35 -7.48 27.61
N LEU A 562 -6.93 -8.55 27.04
CA LEU A 562 -6.52 -9.14 25.76
C LEU A 562 -6.58 -8.14 24.59
N SER A 563 -7.59 -7.27 24.57
CA SER A 563 -7.74 -6.23 23.54
C SER A 563 -6.63 -5.19 23.53
N ARG A 564 -5.82 -5.12 24.59
CA ARG A 564 -4.65 -4.23 24.69
C ARG A 564 -3.32 -4.96 24.50
N LEU A 565 -3.33 -6.29 24.47
CA LEU A 565 -2.11 -7.10 24.45
C LEU A 565 -1.48 -7.13 23.04
N TYR A 566 -2.27 -7.46 22.01
CA TYR A 566 -1.79 -7.49 20.63
C TYR A 566 -2.56 -6.53 19.75
N LYS A 567 -1.82 -5.72 18.98
CA LYS A 567 -2.40 -4.78 18.02
C LYS A 567 -3.09 -5.51 16.88
N GLY A 568 -4.22 -4.96 16.44
CA GLY A 568 -4.97 -5.41 15.27
C GLY A 568 -6.35 -4.78 15.20
N VAL A 569 -7.13 -5.21 14.21
CA VAL A 569 -8.44 -4.65 13.87
C VAL A 569 -9.58 -5.17 14.75
N GLY A 570 -9.40 -6.36 15.33
CA GLY A 570 -10.41 -7.00 16.15
C GLY A 570 -10.27 -6.59 17.61
N VAL A 571 -11.31 -6.92 18.39
CA VAL A 571 -11.24 -6.85 19.85
C VAL A 571 -10.24 -7.87 20.39
N LEU A 572 -10.18 -9.07 19.81
CA LEU A 572 -9.17 -10.09 20.18
C LEU A 572 -8.31 -10.41 18.97
N ASN A 573 -7.02 -10.10 19.07
CA ASN A 573 -6.04 -10.29 17.99
C ASN A 573 -5.05 -11.42 18.32
N PRO A 574 -4.50 -12.11 17.31
CA PRO A 574 -3.53 -13.18 17.55
C PRO A 574 -2.18 -12.70 18.08
N LEU A 575 -1.53 -13.60 18.83
CA LEU A 575 -0.09 -13.54 19.05
C LEU A 575 0.66 -13.67 17.71
N ARG A 576 1.62 -12.78 17.49
CA ARG A 576 2.50 -12.75 16.31
C ARG A 576 3.97 -12.91 16.74
N PRO A 577 4.89 -13.27 15.83
CA PRO A 577 4.62 -13.73 14.45
C PRO A 577 3.86 -15.06 14.44
N ASP A 578 3.20 -15.37 13.32
CA ASP A 578 2.35 -16.57 13.18
C ASP A 578 3.00 -17.85 13.70
N ARG A 579 4.29 -18.09 13.46
CA ARG A 579 4.99 -19.30 13.96
C ARG A 579 5.03 -19.40 15.48
N LEU A 580 5.04 -18.28 16.20
CA LEU A 580 4.99 -18.26 17.66
C LEU A 580 3.55 -18.51 18.15
N GLY A 581 2.56 -17.93 17.47
CA GLY A 581 1.14 -18.20 17.73
C GLY A 581 0.72 -19.65 17.41
N GLU A 582 1.22 -20.22 16.32
CA GLU A 582 1.06 -21.63 15.94
C GLU A 582 1.63 -22.54 17.04
N ALA A 583 2.83 -22.24 17.56
CA ALA A 583 3.43 -22.99 18.67
C ALA A 583 2.58 -22.89 19.95
N LEU A 584 2.04 -21.71 20.26
CA LEU A 584 1.14 -21.52 21.40
C LEU A 584 -0.12 -22.38 21.27
N VAL A 585 -0.76 -22.38 20.09
CA VAL A 585 -1.95 -23.19 19.82
C VAL A 585 -1.63 -24.68 19.94
N ILE A 586 -0.51 -25.13 19.37
CA ILE A 586 -0.08 -26.54 19.45
C ILE A 586 0.10 -26.96 20.91
N HIS A 587 0.93 -26.24 21.66
CA HIS A 587 1.28 -26.64 23.03
C HIS A 587 0.15 -26.46 24.04
N THR A 588 -0.88 -25.66 23.74
CA THR A 588 -1.97 -25.36 24.69
C THR A 588 -3.27 -26.08 24.35
N LEU A 589 -3.57 -26.28 23.07
CA LEU A 589 -4.87 -26.81 22.62
C LEU A 589 -4.75 -28.16 21.90
N VAL A 590 -3.57 -28.53 21.42
CA VAL A 590 -3.36 -29.76 20.63
C VAL A 590 -2.62 -30.83 21.43
N ASP A 591 -1.53 -30.48 22.12
CA ASP A 591 -0.72 -31.43 22.89
C ASP A 591 -1.42 -31.91 24.16
N GLU A 592 -2.27 -31.06 24.75
CA GLU A 592 -3.15 -31.37 25.87
C GLU A 592 -4.60 -31.25 25.38
N PRO A 593 -5.10 -32.22 24.58
CA PRO A 593 -6.37 -32.09 23.89
C PRO A 593 -7.53 -32.07 24.88
N ASP A 594 -8.04 -30.88 25.13
CA ASP A 594 -9.40 -30.66 25.62
C ASP A 594 -10.28 -30.53 24.36
N ASP A 595 -10.53 -31.67 23.69
CA ASP A 595 -11.12 -31.78 22.33
C ASP A 595 -12.42 -30.95 22.15
N GLU A 596 -13.11 -30.65 23.25
CA GLU A 596 -14.34 -29.86 23.26
C GLU A 596 -14.13 -28.39 22.90
N VAL A 597 -12.99 -27.77 23.20
CA VAL A 597 -12.83 -26.31 22.96
C VAL A 597 -12.81 -25.99 21.47
N ILE A 598 -11.94 -26.65 20.69
CA ILE A 598 -11.82 -26.41 19.24
C ILE A 598 -13.11 -26.81 18.54
N GLU A 599 -13.70 -27.94 18.93
CA GLU A 599 -15.00 -28.38 18.41
C GLU A 599 -16.11 -27.34 18.71
N THR A 600 -16.15 -26.78 19.92
CA THR A 600 -17.15 -25.78 20.32
C THR A 600 -17.01 -24.50 19.50
N ILE A 601 -15.78 -24.05 19.23
CA ILE A 601 -15.52 -22.91 18.33
C ILE A 601 -16.04 -23.20 16.91
N LEU A 602 -15.76 -24.39 16.36
CA LEU A 602 -16.22 -24.76 15.02
C LEU A 602 -17.75 -24.93 14.93
N ARG A 603 -18.41 -25.37 16.01
CA ARG A 603 -19.86 -25.49 16.07
C ARG A 603 -20.54 -24.12 16.21
N SER A 604 -20.16 -23.39 17.25
CA SER A 604 -20.91 -22.24 17.78
C SER A 604 -20.33 -20.88 17.39
N GLY A 605 -19.05 -20.80 17.03
CA GLY A 605 -18.39 -19.54 16.66
C GLY A 605 -18.97 -18.91 15.41
N SER A 606 -18.61 -17.67 15.10
CA SER A 606 -19.04 -17.04 13.84
C SER A 606 -18.37 -17.72 12.62
N PRO A 607 -18.91 -17.56 11.40
CA PRO A 607 -18.28 -18.10 10.19
C PRO A 607 -16.81 -17.68 10.03
N SER A 608 -16.48 -16.42 10.34
CA SER A 608 -15.11 -15.90 10.35
C SER A 608 -14.23 -16.61 11.39
N GLN A 609 -14.73 -16.83 12.61
CA GLN A 609 -14.02 -17.59 13.64
C GLN A 609 -13.77 -19.05 13.21
N CYS A 610 -14.75 -19.70 12.57
CA CYS A 610 -14.59 -21.05 12.04
C CYS A 610 -13.55 -21.09 10.91
N ALA A 611 -13.62 -20.15 9.97
CA ALA A 611 -12.68 -20.04 8.85
C ALA A 611 -11.25 -19.88 9.37
N ARG A 612 -11.05 -18.93 10.29
CA ARG A 612 -9.75 -18.66 10.91
C ARG A 612 -9.21 -19.86 11.69
N THR A 613 -10.07 -20.55 12.43
CA THR A 613 -9.72 -21.79 13.15
C THR A 613 -9.22 -22.87 12.18
N VAL A 614 -9.93 -23.12 11.07
CA VAL A 614 -9.52 -24.08 10.04
C VAL A 614 -8.19 -23.67 9.41
N THR A 615 -8.02 -22.40 9.06
CA THR A 615 -6.78 -21.87 8.46
C THR A 615 -5.59 -22.03 9.39
N VAL A 616 -5.71 -21.64 10.67
CA VAL A 616 -4.62 -21.75 11.64
C VAL A 616 -4.26 -23.21 11.91
N LEU A 617 -5.25 -24.10 12.10
CA LEU A 617 -4.98 -25.53 12.28
C LEU A 617 -4.35 -26.17 11.04
N THR A 618 -4.74 -25.74 9.84
CA THR A 618 -4.12 -26.19 8.59
C THR A 618 -2.64 -25.82 8.57
N ARG A 619 -2.29 -24.60 9.01
CA ARG A 619 -0.89 -24.16 9.15
C ARG A 619 -0.14 -24.99 10.20
N CYS A 620 -0.73 -25.21 11.37
CA CYS A 620 -0.14 -26.06 12.41
C CYS A 620 0.10 -27.50 11.91
N SER A 621 -0.80 -28.04 11.08
CA SER A 621 -0.71 -29.41 10.55
C SER A 621 0.54 -29.66 9.69
N ALA A 622 1.13 -28.61 9.11
CA ALA A 622 2.35 -28.72 8.33
C ALA A 622 3.61 -28.95 9.20
N ARG A 623 3.53 -28.66 10.50
CA ARG A 623 4.66 -28.73 11.44
C ARG A 623 4.49 -29.80 12.51
N ALA A 624 3.24 -30.03 12.95
CA ALA A 624 2.91 -30.99 13.99
C ALA A 624 1.95 -32.05 13.46
N GLY A 625 2.40 -33.31 13.45
CA GLY A 625 1.58 -34.45 13.03
C GLY A 625 0.32 -34.62 13.89
N LEU A 626 0.37 -34.25 15.18
CA LEU A 626 -0.79 -34.28 16.08
C LEU A 626 -1.84 -33.24 15.66
N ALA A 627 -1.43 -32.01 15.32
CA ALA A 627 -2.34 -30.99 14.81
C ALA A 627 -3.05 -31.44 13.52
N ARG A 628 -2.32 -32.15 12.64
CA ARG A 628 -2.91 -32.78 11.45
C ARG A 628 -3.96 -33.82 11.80
N GLN A 629 -3.70 -34.68 12.78
CA GLN A 629 -4.67 -35.70 13.23
C GLN A 629 -5.93 -35.06 13.83
N VAL A 630 -5.78 -34.04 14.68
CA VAL A 630 -6.88 -33.29 15.29
C VAL A 630 -7.73 -32.61 14.21
N LEU A 631 -7.09 -31.91 13.25
CA LEU A 631 -7.81 -31.25 12.16
C LEU A 631 -8.60 -32.24 11.30
N VAL A 632 -7.99 -33.36 10.90
CA VAL A 632 -8.69 -34.40 10.12
C VAL A 632 -9.86 -34.99 10.93
N ALA A 633 -9.71 -35.17 12.25
CA ALA A 633 -10.79 -35.64 13.11
C ALA A 633 -11.96 -34.67 13.17
N LEU A 634 -11.68 -33.38 13.35
CA LEU A 634 -12.69 -32.34 13.44
C LEU A 634 -13.41 -32.13 12.12
N LEU A 635 -12.68 -32.09 10.99
CA LEU A 635 -13.28 -31.92 9.67
C LEU A 635 -14.18 -33.10 9.29
N SER A 636 -13.76 -34.34 9.57
CA SER A 636 -14.63 -35.52 9.37
C SER A 636 -15.88 -35.44 10.25
N LYS A 637 -15.72 -35.11 11.54
CA LYS A 637 -16.85 -35.02 12.49
C LYS A 637 -17.83 -33.88 12.19
N LEU A 638 -17.35 -32.76 11.66
CA LEU A 638 -18.13 -31.52 11.51
C LEU A 638 -18.42 -31.14 10.05
N HIS A 639 -18.05 -31.98 9.08
CA HIS A 639 -18.15 -31.69 7.63
C HIS A 639 -19.49 -31.09 7.23
N MET A 640 -20.59 -31.77 7.53
CA MET A 640 -21.94 -31.33 7.17
C MET A 640 -22.31 -30.00 7.84
N HIS A 641 -21.91 -29.82 9.10
CA HIS A 641 -22.19 -28.58 9.83
C HIS A 641 -21.44 -27.39 9.22
N LEU A 642 -20.15 -27.56 8.95
CA LEU A 642 -19.29 -26.51 8.38
C LEU A 642 -19.69 -26.19 6.95
N THR A 643 -20.07 -27.18 6.15
CA THR A 643 -20.53 -26.99 4.77
C THR A 643 -21.87 -26.25 4.71
N LEU A 644 -22.87 -26.69 5.49
CA LEU A 644 -24.16 -25.98 5.55
C LEU A 644 -24.00 -24.55 6.05
N LYS A 645 -23.10 -24.34 7.02
CA LYS A 645 -22.78 -23.01 7.53
C LYS A 645 -22.12 -22.14 6.45
N ALA A 646 -21.21 -22.71 5.65
CA ALA A 646 -20.58 -22.03 4.53
C ALA A 646 -21.61 -21.66 3.43
N GLU A 647 -22.49 -22.59 3.05
CA GLU A 647 -23.55 -22.39 2.06
C GLU A 647 -24.52 -21.26 2.46
N VAL A 648 -24.98 -21.26 3.72
CA VAL A 648 -25.86 -20.21 4.24
C VAL A 648 -25.18 -18.83 4.20
N CYS A 649 -23.87 -18.77 4.47
CA CYS A 649 -23.12 -17.52 4.42
C CYS A 649 -22.91 -17.04 2.97
N ALA A 650 -22.60 -17.97 2.06
CA ALA A 650 -22.37 -17.69 0.65
C ALA A 650 -23.61 -17.12 -0.07
N HIS A 651 -24.81 -17.57 0.28
CA HIS A 651 -26.04 -17.04 -0.33
C HIS A 651 -26.37 -15.59 0.05
N GLY A 652 -25.80 -15.08 1.14
CA GLY A 652 -26.11 -13.74 1.64
C GLY A 652 -27.60 -13.55 1.98
N SER A 653 -28.01 -12.30 2.11
CA SER A 653 -29.41 -11.91 2.28
C SER A 653 -29.76 -10.73 1.38
N ARG A 654 -31.02 -10.28 1.38
CA ARG A 654 -31.41 -9.06 0.64
C ARG A 654 -30.61 -7.81 1.08
N ASP A 655 -30.12 -7.80 2.31
CA ASP A 655 -29.45 -6.64 2.93
C ASP A 655 -27.94 -6.89 3.19
N ARG A 656 -27.40 -8.06 2.82
CA ARG A 656 -26.00 -8.44 3.06
C ARG A 656 -25.47 -9.29 1.91
N GLU A 657 -24.33 -8.91 1.36
CA GLU A 657 -23.62 -9.73 0.36
C GLU A 657 -23.20 -11.10 0.94
N GLY A 658 -23.06 -12.09 0.06
CA GLY A 658 -22.57 -13.42 0.42
C GLY A 658 -21.15 -13.37 1.00
N ASP A 659 -20.88 -14.19 2.01
CA ASP A 659 -19.59 -14.31 2.68
C ASP A 659 -19.02 -15.72 2.42
N TYR A 660 -17.95 -15.76 1.62
CA TYR A 660 -17.32 -17.00 1.15
C TYR A 660 -16.09 -17.40 1.98
N THR A 661 -15.77 -16.67 3.06
CA THR A 661 -14.53 -16.86 3.84
C THR A 661 -14.40 -18.29 4.37
N LEU A 662 -15.49 -18.84 4.91
CA LEU A 662 -15.49 -20.21 5.45
C LEU A 662 -15.38 -21.27 4.35
N ALA A 663 -16.08 -21.09 3.23
CA ALA A 663 -15.97 -22.00 2.09
C ALA A 663 -14.54 -22.03 1.55
N SER A 664 -13.92 -20.85 1.37
CA SER A 664 -12.54 -20.71 0.93
C SER A 664 -11.56 -21.40 1.88
N ALA A 665 -11.67 -21.18 3.20
CA ALA A 665 -10.82 -21.83 4.19
C ALA A 665 -10.93 -23.38 4.15
N LEU A 666 -12.13 -23.92 3.96
CA LEU A 666 -12.36 -25.36 3.81
C LEU A 666 -11.73 -25.90 2.52
N VAL A 667 -11.92 -25.23 1.38
CA VAL A 667 -11.30 -25.62 0.10
C VAL A 667 -9.78 -25.62 0.22
N THR A 668 -9.19 -24.56 0.78
CA THR A 668 -7.74 -24.45 0.99
C THR A 668 -7.22 -25.58 1.87
N ALA A 669 -7.92 -25.91 2.97
CA ALA A 669 -7.54 -27.03 3.82
C ALA A 669 -7.58 -28.37 3.07
N LEU A 670 -8.64 -28.63 2.31
CA LEU A 670 -8.79 -29.87 1.52
C LEU A 670 -7.71 -29.98 0.44
N ASN A 671 -7.41 -28.88 -0.25
CA ASN A 671 -6.38 -28.80 -1.28
C ASN A 671 -4.95 -28.86 -0.72
N GLY A 672 -4.75 -28.52 0.56
CA GLY A 672 -3.46 -28.61 1.27
C GLY A 672 -2.94 -30.04 1.52
N GLY A 673 -3.60 -31.06 0.95
CA GLY A 673 -3.25 -32.48 1.07
C GLY A 673 -3.97 -33.21 2.19
N LEU A 674 -5.01 -32.62 2.81
CA LEU A 674 -5.84 -33.30 3.82
C LEU A 674 -6.86 -34.25 3.18
N SER A 675 -7.20 -34.07 1.89
CA SER A 675 -8.18 -34.91 1.20
C SER A 675 -7.84 -36.40 1.28
N GLU A 676 -6.57 -36.79 1.11
CA GLU A 676 -6.15 -38.20 1.20
C GLU A 676 -6.34 -38.78 2.62
N ASP A 677 -6.17 -37.96 3.65
CA ASP A 677 -6.36 -38.39 5.05
C ASP A 677 -7.84 -38.55 5.38
N LEU A 678 -8.68 -37.63 4.89
CA LEU A 678 -10.14 -37.70 5.04
C LEU A 678 -10.71 -38.91 4.29
N THR A 679 -10.30 -39.17 3.06
CA THR A 679 -10.72 -40.37 2.31
C THR A 679 -10.26 -41.65 2.99
N ARG A 680 -9.07 -41.68 3.60
CA ARG A 680 -8.62 -42.85 4.39
C ARG A 680 -9.45 -43.06 5.66
N ARG A 681 -9.90 -41.97 6.28
CA ARG A 681 -10.71 -42.00 7.51
C ARG A 681 -12.17 -42.37 7.24
N GLU A 682 -12.73 -41.89 6.13
CA GLU A 682 -14.10 -42.15 5.67
C GLU A 682 -14.10 -42.56 4.19
N PRO A 683 -13.74 -43.81 3.87
CA PRO A 683 -13.61 -44.28 2.47
C PRO A 683 -14.93 -44.25 1.69
N ASP A 684 -16.06 -44.31 2.37
CA ASP A 684 -17.40 -44.23 1.75
C ASP A 684 -17.84 -42.77 1.48
N ASN A 685 -17.14 -41.78 2.03
CA ASN A 685 -17.46 -40.37 1.86
C ASN A 685 -16.55 -39.73 0.80
N THR A 686 -17.06 -39.69 -0.43
CA THR A 686 -16.38 -39.08 -1.59
C THR A 686 -16.82 -37.64 -1.88
N GLY A 687 -17.70 -37.08 -1.02
CA GLY A 687 -18.38 -35.80 -1.24
C GLY A 687 -17.61 -34.56 -0.80
N TYR A 688 -16.59 -34.68 0.07
CA TYR A 688 -15.94 -33.55 0.75
C TYR A 688 -15.64 -32.33 -0.13
N GLN A 689 -14.89 -32.50 -1.22
CA GLN A 689 -14.57 -31.39 -2.12
C GLN A 689 -15.80 -30.91 -2.90
N ARG A 690 -16.68 -31.82 -3.32
CA ARG A 690 -17.88 -31.48 -4.08
C ARG A 690 -18.84 -30.63 -3.25
N ASP A 691 -19.04 -30.99 -1.99
CA ASP A 691 -20.00 -30.31 -1.11
C ASP A 691 -19.56 -28.87 -0.82
N VAL A 692 -18.25 -28.65 -0.63
CA VAL A 692 -17.71 -27.30 -0.41
C VAL A 692 -17.67 -26.49 -1.71
N SER A 693 -17.35 -27.09 -2.86
CA SER A 693 -17.35 -26.39 -4.15
C SER A 693 -18.73 -25.90 -4.58
N VAL A 694 -19.83 -26.50 -4.11
CA VAL A 694 -21.20 -25.99 -4.34
C VAL A 694 -21.46 -24.70 -3.55
N SER A 695 -20.67 -24.44 -2.50
CA SER A 695 -20.79 -23.25 -1.66
C SER A 695 -19.99 -22.04 -2.17
N LEU A 696 -19.19 -22.19 -3.22
CA LEU A 696 -18.47 -21.11 -3.92
C LEU A 696 -19.23 -20.76 -5.21
#